data_AF-B8ASA1-F1
#
_entry.id   AF-B8ASA1-F1
#
_cell.length_a   1.000
_cell.length_b   1.000
_cell.length_c   1.000
_cell.angle_alpha   90.00
_cell.angle_beta   90.00
_cell.angle_gamma   90.00
#
_symmetry.space_group_name_H-M   'P 1'
#
loop_
_entity.id
_entity.type
_entity.pdbx_description
1 polymer ?
#
loop_
_entity_poly.entity_id
_entity_poly.type
_entity_poly.pdbx_seq_one_letter_code
_entity_poly.pdbx_strand_id
1 'polypeptide(L)'
;MDEVITAENVAEAVDSIIDKLKKSDVSNVVYFDGWEGLGASAVLRAVAKRLTTVQIADPELKFEKIIHIDCSRWKSRREMQRKIAEKLEMTQAKDLIDEQDEADDINGKDESSRDVINDVGIAVNDVLMSRRFLVVFHNGSDNEIKDVTNFGLPLYQPYKGNKILWTFRGRFRLSTRIQDKVQVADVFLAAEFHNKIYGMEFQDQSHWWDILCEEAAEIASNTCSGVAKLHPTTIAKCWLYISKLNFVGRDIIDYDWAVHASNYWVCDGIIQEWEIADALQQEMWQEWDDPGLYHMMRNTDNWISTNHLISSNYGFLAASAVAQTVSSFFLAAHQIDTESKDTVELVEYFFKSKLNLAHLLQNYNDMFQHAENLRVLKLSLCTFRFASPPFLCCRGLRFLGLDNCLDLNIDAGEEVQSWNCFHGLWVLDLQYTQWVFSPQMIEEMNNVRELNVEGVKPHNLRHIWKRQHNKIQKLRVIKMIDQDYTATKDEKDPFTFIFSGMEKMEILDLSGNSTMQAFPDLSKATCLKTVTLDGCVGLDSVIDSNLPVSLEEFSLVAASEQYPKAANITKISLFGCCRLKKLILSGLPKLEELDLSGTILEKLDLDAMQAEKLNRLLLFGCLHLCAIKWSDVTKPQLDELHVDTVGVHLEGKRQNSLSPVQDDDKLFQSHVVIMDPRLLRFLQLFAMQSHHVHFCISPVFVNYSKDEGESKQCSSAYVDRTVAGNMYSDIFDRVVALSVAPVICPCPRLPLESKCNGSCKVDSIDYNGHRHR
;
A
#
# COMPACT_ATOMS: atom_id res chain seq x y z
N MET A 1 31.04 -6.68 21.78
CA MET A 1 32.31 -5.92 21.64
C MET A 1 32.19 -5.13 20.36
N ASP A 2 32.46 -3.83 20.42
CA ASP A 2 32.31 -2.97 19.24
C ASP A 2 33.67 -2.88 18.55
N GLU A 3 33.70 -3.30 17.29
CA GLU A 3 34.88 -3.30 16.44
C GLU A 3 34.59 -2.55 15.15
N VAL A 4 35.53 -1.71 14.75
CA VAL A 4 35.48 -0.99 13.48
C VAL A 4 36.47 -1.67 12.53
N ILE A 5 35.98 -2.10 11.37
CA ILE A 5 36.80 -2.62 10.27
C ILE A 5 37.08 -1.50 9.28
N THR A 6 38.31 -1.42 8.78
CA THR A 6 38.64 -0.51 7.69
C THR A 6 38.43 -1.22 6.35
N ALA A 7 37.56 -0.68 5.50
CA ALA A 7 37.24 -1.26 4.20
C ALA A 7 36.87 -0.15 3.20
N GLU A 8 37.52 -0.16 2.03
CA GLU A 8 37.27 0.78 0.94
C GLU A 8 36.15 0.33 -0.01
N ASN A 9 35.77 -0.95 0.05
CA ASN A 9 34.76 -1.56 -0.81
C ASN A 9 34.11 -2.79 -0.16
N VAL A 10 33.05 -3.31 -0.79
CA VAL A 10 32.33 -4.51 -0.33
C VAL A 10 33.24 -5.74 -0.21
N ALA A 11 34.20 -5.92 -1.11
CA ALA A 11 35.06 -7.11 -1.11
C ALA A 11 35.99 -7.15 0.13
N GLU A 12 36.57 -6.02 0.52
CA GLU A 12 37.40 -5.89 1.72
C GLU A 12 36.59 -6.09 3.01
N ALA A 13 35.37 -5.55 3.06
CA ALA A 13 34.46 -5.79 4.17
C ALA A 13 34.09 -7.28 4.28
N VAL A 14 33.84 -7.95 3.15
CA VAL A 14 33.59 -9.40 3.09
C VAL A 14 34.77 -10.20 3.65
N ASP A 15 36.01 -9.86 3.30
CA ASP A 15 37.20 -10.53 3.82
C ASP A 15 37.28 -10.41 5.35
N SER A 16 37.08 -9.20 5.87
CA SER A 16 37.11 -8.92 7.31
C SER A 16 36.03 -9.68 8.08
N ILE A 17 34.81 -9.76 7.53
CA ILE A 17 33.70 -10.49 8.16
C ILE A 17 33.92 -11.99 8.12
N ILE A 18 34.46 -12.53 7.01
CA ILE A 18 34.75 -13.96 6.90
C ILE A 18 35.68 -14.43 8.01
N ASP A 19 36.68 -13.63 8.38
CA ASP A 19 37.57 -13.97 9.50
C ASP A 19 36.83 -14.14 10.83
N LYS A 20 35.80 -13.33 11.11
CA LYS A 20 34.94 -13.46 12.30
C LYS A 20 34.01 -14.68 12.28
N LEU A 21 33.80 -15.28 11.11
CA LEU A 21 32.97 -16.47 10.95
C LEU A 21 33.75 -17.79 11.14
N LYS A 22 35.07 -17.72 11.33
CA LYS A 22 35.90 -18.90 11.63
C LYS A 22 35.44 -19.61 12.88
N LYS A 23 35.64 -20.93 12.90
CA LYS A 23 35.25 -21.80 14.03
C LYS A 23 36.02 -21.48 15.31
N SER A 24 37.25 -20.99 15.21
CA SER A 24 38.09 -20.57 16.34
C SER A 24 37.62 -19.28 17.00
N ASP A 25 36.90 -18.42 16.28
CA ASP A 25 36.29 -17.22 16.85
C ASP A 25 35.12 -17.63 17.77
N VAL A 26 35.07 -17.06 18.97
CA VAL A 26 34.08 -17.40 20.00
C VAL A 26 32.71 -16.76 19.78
N SER A 27 32.62 -15.75 18.91
CA SER A 27 31.44 -14.92 18.69
C SER A 27 30.43 -15.67 17.83
N ASN A 28 29.29 -16.08 18.37
CA ASN A 28 28.27 -16.81 17.60
C ASN A 28 27.31 -15.87 16.87
N VAL A 29 27.07 -14.67 17.42
CA VAL A 29 26.16 -13.68 16.85
C VAL A 29 26.97 -12.44 16.44
N VAL A 30 27.09 -12.23 15.13
CA VAL A 30 27.79 -11.09 14.54
C VAL A 30 26.76 -10.16 13.91
N TYR A 31 26.70 -8.92 14.39
CA TYR A 31 25.97 -7.84 13.75
C TYR A 31 26.91 -7.04 12.86
N PHE A 32 26.49 -6.72 11.64
CA PHE A 32 27.23 -5.84 10.75
C PHE A 32 26.40 -4.62 10.37
N ASP A 33 26.94 -3.44 10.67
CA ASP A 33 26.30 -2.15 10.44
C ASP A 33 26.52 -1.61 9.02
N GLY A 34 27.60 -2.00 8.33
CA GLY A 34 28.03 -1.35 7.09
C GLY A 34 28.76 -0.03 7.34
N TRP A 35 28.74 0.87 6.36
CA TRP A 35 29.23 2.24 6.47
C TRP A 35 28.06 3.13 6.90
N GLU A 36 27.84 3.22 8.22
CA GLU A 36 26.69 3.92 8.83
C GLU A 36 25.33 3.44 8.30
N GLY A 37 25.20 2.12 8.09
CA GLY A 37 24.01 1.51 7.49
C GLY A 37 24.13 1.12 6.03
N LEU A 38 24.88 1.87 5.25
CA LEU A 38 25.01 1.63 3.81
C LEU A 38 25.92 0.43 3.55
N GLY A 39 25.59 -0.38 2.54
CA GLY A 39 26.39 -1.51 2.07
C GLY A 39 26.24 -2.79 2.92
N ALA A 40 25.58 -2.72 4.07
CA ALA A 40 25.51 -3.86 4.99
C ALA A 40 24.84 -5.08 4.35
N SER A 41 23.72 -4.85 3.66
CA SER A 41 22.97 -5.92 2.97
C SER A 41 23.76 -6.51 1.81
N ALA A 42 24.41 -5.67 1.01
CA ALA A 42 25.25 -6.09 -0.11
C ALA A 42 26.42 -6.97 0.39
N VAL A 43 27.08 -6.57 1.48
CA VAL A 43 28.17 -7.33 2.11
C VAL A 43 27.68 -8.68 2.64
N LEU A 44 26.58 -8.73 3.38
CA LEU A 44 26.00 -10.00 3.89
C LEU A 44 25.71 -10.99 2.77
N ARG A 45 25.13 -10.51 1.67
CA ARG A 45 24.83 -11.32 0.50
C ARG A 45 26.11 -11.79 -0.19
N ALA A 46 27.11 -10.93 -0.31
CA ALA A 46 28.41 -11.29 -0.87
C ALA A 46 29.12 -12.35 -0.01
N VAL A 47 29.06 -12.26 1.32
CA VAL A 47 29.53 -13.30 2.25
C VAL A 47 28.81 -14.62 2.01
N ALA A 48 27.47 -14.61 1.99
CA ALA A 48 26.67 -15.82 1.76
C ALA A 48 27.01 -16.48 0.42
N LYS A 49 27.14 -15.68 -0.64
CA LYS A 49 27.51 -16.15 -1.98
C LYS A 49 28.91 -16.77 -1.98
N ARG A 50 29.91 -16.08 -1.43
CA ARG A 50 31.30 -16.53 -1.42
C ARG A 50 31.49 -17.84 -0.66
N LEU A 51 30.82 -17.99 0.48
CA LEU A 51 30.87 -19.23 1.27
C LEU A 51 30.09 -20.39 0.63
N THR A 52 29.19 -20.11 -0.30
CA THR A 52 28.43 -21.15 -1.02
C THR A 52 29.11 -21.59 -2.32
N THR A 53 29.75 -20.67 -3.06
CA THR A 53 30.30 -20.95 -4.41
C THR A 53 31.73 -21.45 -4.42
N VAL A 54 32.54 -21.10 -3.41
CA VAL A 54 33.96 -21.46 -3.37
C VAL A 54 34.13 -22.81 -2.69
N GLN A 55 34.98 -23.69 -3.24
CA GLN A 55 35.50 -24.82 -2.46
C GLN A 55 36.33 -24.25 -1.31
N ILE A 56 35.71 -24.21 -0.13
CA ILE A 56 36.34 -23.65 1.07
C ILE A 56 37.54 -24.53 1.43
N ALA A 57 38.74 -24.05 1.12
CA ALA A 57 40.00 -24.72 1.46
C ALA A 57 40.29 -24.67 2.96
N ASP A 58 39.80 -23.63 3.65
CA ASP A 58 39.94 -23.44 5.09
C ASP A 58 38.90 -24.27 5.87
N PRO A 59 39.32 -25.31 6.64
CA PRO A 59 38.40 -26.10 7.44
C PRO A 59 37.62 -25.29 8.48
N GLU A 60 38.15 -24.15 8.94
CA GLU A 60 37.51 -23.29 9.93
C GLU A 60 36.27 -22.58 9.38
N LEU A 61 36.14 -22.47 8.05
CA LEU A 61 35.02 -21.82 7.36
C LEU A 61 34.04 -22.82 6.75
N LYS A 62 34.27 -24.12 6.95
CA LYS A 62 33.38 -25.17 6.42
C LYS A 62 32.08 -25.24 7.23
N PHE A 63 31.02 -24.68 6.68
CA PHE A 63 29.64 -24.83 7.17
C PHE A 63 28.95 -25.98 6.43
N GLU A 64 28.25 -26.86 7.14
CA GLU A 64 27.47 -27.94 6.54
C GLU A 64 26.15 -27.42 5.96
N LYS A 65 25.61 -26.33 6.54
CA LYS A 65 24.43 -25.64 6.04
C LYS A 65 24.61 -24.12 6.13
N ILE A 66 24.35 -23.42 5.03
CA ILE A 66 24.26 -21.96 4.99
C ILE A 66 22.81 -21.61 4.72
N ILE A 67 22.18 -20.89 5.65
CA ILE A 67 20.77 -20.53 5.62
C ILE A 67 20.69 -19.02 5.39
N HIS A 68 20.54 -18.62 4.14
CA HIS A 68 20.40 -17.21 3.78
C HIS A 68 18.92 -16.80 3.82
N ILE A 69 18.57 -15.93 4.76
CA ILE A 69 17.21 -15.47 5.05
C ILE A 69 17.13 -13.98 4.72
N ASP A 70 16.44 -13.66 3.63
CA ASP A 70 16.13 -12.28 3.28
C ASP A 70 14.72 -11.94 3.77
N CYS A 71 14.66 -11.21 4.89
CA CYS A 71 13.45 -10.61 5.46
C CYS A 71 13.56 -9.08 5.45
N SER A 72 14.27 -8.48 4.48
CA SER A 72 14.45 -7.02 4.39
C SER A 72 13.10 -6.29 4.33
N ARG A 73 12.06 -6.93 3.77
CA ARG A 73 10.66 -6.54 3.94
C ARG A 73 10.04 -7.42 5.02
N TRP A 74 10.11 -6.97 6.26
CA TRP A 74 9.58 -7.74 7.39
C TRP A 74 8.07 -7.88 7.29
N LYS A 75 7.58 -9.12 7.35
CA LYS A 75 6.15 -9.43 7.44
C LYS A 75 5.78 -9.82 8.86
N SER A 76 6.34 -10.93 9.34
CA SER A 76 6.06 -11.47 10.67
C SER A 76 7.16 -12.43 11.10
N ARG A 77 7.13 -12.83 12.38
CA ARG A 77 8.03 -13.88 12.90
C ARG A 77 7.70 -15.23 12.25
N ARG A 78 6.42 -15.50 11.96
CA ARG A 78 5.99 -16.69 11.23
C ARG A 78 6.60 -16.77 9.83
N GLU A 79 6.64 -15.67 9.09
CA GLU A 79 7.22 -15.63 7.75
C GLU A 79 8.74 -15.89 7.76
N MET A 80 9.46 -15.38 8.77
CA MET A 80 10.86 -15.73 8.95
C MET A 80 11.03 -17.24 9.21
N GLN A 81 10.19 -17.84 10.04
CA GLN A 81 10.21 -19.28 10.31
C GLN A 81 9.90 -20.10 9.04
N ARG A 82 8.96 -19.64 8.21
CA ARG A 82 8.64 -20.23 6.91
C ARG A 82 9.84 -20.22 5.97
N LYS A 83 10.56 -19.10 5.85
CA LYS A 83 11.79 -18.99 5.05
C LYS A 83 12.90 -19.92 5.54
N ILE A 84 13.03 -20.13 6.86
CA ILE A 84 13.96 -21.12 7.41
C ILE A 84 13.58 -22.52 6.93
N ALA A 85 12.32 -22.92 7.10
CA ALA A 85 11.83 -24.23 6.67
C ALA A 85 12.01 -24.45 5.16
N GLU A 86 11.81 -23.42 4.33
CA GLU A 86 12.06 -23.45 2.89
C GLU A 86 13.53 -23.71 2.54
N LYS A 87 14.46 -22.99 3.18
CA LYS A 87 15.90 -23.16 2.94
C LYS A 87 16.44 -24.50 3.45
N LEU A 88 15.74 -25.10 4.41
CA LEU A 88 16.01 -26.44 4.91
C LEU A 88 15.26 -27.54 4.14
N GLU A 89 14.42 -27.19 3.16
CA GLU A 89 13.63 -28.10 2.33
C GLU A 89 12.66 -28.98 3.16
N MET A 90 12.07 -28.40 4.21
CA MET A 90 11.21 -29.11 5.17
C MET A 90 9.73 -29.04 4.78
N THR A 91 9.24 -30.00 3.99
CA THR A 91 7.83 -30.01 3.53
C THR A 91 6.82 -30.05 4.69
N GLN A 92 7.00 -30.96 5.66
CA GLN A 92 6.09 -31.09 6.81
C GLN A 92 5.97 -29.81 7.64
N ALA A 93 7.08 -29.06 7.77
CA ALA A 93 7.06 -27.78 8.48
C ALA A 93 6.25 -26.72 7.74
N LYS A 94 6.25 -26.74 6.39
CA LYS A 94 5.41 -25.84 5.59
C LYS A 94 3.93 -26.16 5.79
N ASP A 95 3.59 -27.45 5.75
CA ASP A 95 2.21 -27.90 5.94
C ASP A 95 1.67 -27.45 7.32
N LEU A 96 2.45 -27.58 8.40
CA LEU A 96 2.09 -27.08 9.74
C LEU A 96 1.91 -25.55 9.77
N ILE A 97 2.73 -24.81 9.04
CA ILE A 97 2.59 -23.35 8.97
C ILE A 97 1.32 -22.99 8.19
N ASP A 98 1.05 -23.65 7.06
CA ASP A 98 -0.15 -23.43 6.25
C ASP A 98 -1.42 -23.72 7.05
N GLU A 99 -1.48 -24.85 7.75
CA GLU A 99 -2.60 -25.21 8.62
C GLU A 99 -2.85 -24.15 9.71
N GLN A 100 -1.80 -23.63 10.35
CA GLN A 100 -1.95 -22.60 11.38
C GLN A 100 -2.23 -21.21 10.80
N ASP A 101 -1.71 -20.88 9.62
CA ASP A 101 -2.03 -19.62 8.93
C ASP A 101 -3.50 -19.61 8.50
N GLU A 102 -4.04 -20.74 8.04
CA GLU A 102 -5.46 -20.92 7.80
C GLU A 102 -6.28 -20.74 9.09
N ALA A 103 -5.85 -21.34 10.20
CA ALA A 103 -6.51 -21.15 11.49
C ALA A 103 -6.47 -19.69 11.97
N ASP A 104 -5.34 -19.01 11.81
CA ASP A 104 -5.16 -17.61 12.20
C ASP A 104 -5.98 -16.66 11.29
N ASP A 105 -6.11 -16.98 9.99
CA ASP A 105 -6.99 -16.29 9.05
C ASP A 105 -8.46 -16.36 9.47
N ILE A 106 -8.92 -17.54 9.86
CA ILE A 106 -10.28 -17.75 10.37
C ILE A 106 -10.53 -16.94 11.64
N ASN A 107 -9.52 -16.84 12.50
CA ASN A 107 -9.59 -16.05 13.72
C ASN A 107 -9.38 -14.55 13.49
N GLY A 108 -9.23 -14.11 12.24
CA GLY A 108 -9.06 -12.70 11.88
C GLY A 108 -7.78 -12.09 12.47
N LYS A 109 -6.76 -12.92 12.68
CA LYS A 109 -5.47 -12.51 13.25
C LYS A 109 -4.57 -11.95 12.16
N ASP A 110 -4.13 -10.72 12.38
CA ASP A 110 -3.29 -9.99 11.45
C ASP A 110 -1.97 -10.72 11.18
N GLU A 111 -1.56 -10.76 9.90
CA GLU A 111 -0.36 -11.46 9.45
C GLU A 111 0.88 -10.98 10.20
N SER A 112 1.00 -9.66 10.44
CA SER A 112 2.17 -9.08 11.10
C SER A 112 2.33 -9.51 12.56
N SER A 113 1.22 -9.87 13.20
CA SER A 113 1.17 -10.33 14.59
C SER A 113 1.47 -11.82 14.78
N ARG A 114 1.64 -12.59 13.70
CA ARG A 114 1.84 -14.05 13.79
C ARG A 114 3.24 -14.38 14.29
N ASP A 115 3.27 -15.05 15.46
CA ASP A 115 4.49 -15.54 16.10
C ASP A 115 4.83 -16.97 15.67
N VAL A 116 6.02 -17.48 15.96
CA VAL A 116 6.52 -18.81 15.57
C VAL A 116 5.64 -19.98 16.08
N ILE A 117 5.65 -21.11 15.35
CA ILE A 117 5.07 -22.39 15.78
C ILE A 117 6.13 -23.21 16.50
N ASN A 118 5.82 -23.68 17.70
CA ASN A 118 6.76 -24.47 18.51
C ASN A 118 7.17 -25.78 17.82
N ASP A 119 6.23 -26.51 17.22
CA ASP A 119 6.50 -27.81 16.57
C ASP A 119 7.41 -27.65 15.34
N VAL A 120 7.25 -26.55 14.59
CA VAL A 120 8.17 -26.20 13.52
C VAL A 120 9.56 -25.86 14.06
N GLY A 121 9.64 -25.15 15.19
CA GLY A 121 10.89 -24.87 15.89
C GLY A 121 11.62 -26.15 16.32
N ILE A 122 10.90 -27.13 16.86
CA ILE A 122 11.45 -28.45 17.20
C ILE A 122 12.00 -29.13 15.95
N ALA A 123 11.23 -29.18 14.87
CA ALA A 123 11.65 -29.81 13.63
C ALA A 123 12.93 -29.16 13.05
N VAL A 124 13.00 -27.82 13.04
CA VAL A 124 14.19 -27.08 12.61
C VAL A 124 15.39 -27.42 13.49
N ASN A 125 15.18 -27.50 14.81
CA ASN A 125 16.23 -27.86 15.76
C ASN A 125 16.81 -29.24 15.45
N ASP A 126 15.96 -30.26 15.26
CA ASP A 126 16.37 -31.63 14.97
C ASP A 126 17.24 -31.72 13.70
N VAL A 127 16.87 -30.98 12.66
CA VAL A 127 17.64 -30.91 11.39
C VAL A 127 19.02 -30.30 11.59
N LEU A 128 19.14 -29.28 12.45
CA LEU A 128 20.38 -28.53 12.66
C LEU A 128 21.24 -29.06 13.81
N MET A 129 20.67 -29.87 14.72
CA MET A 129 21.29 -30.30 15.97
C MET A 129 22.66 -30.96 15.76
N SER A 130 22.82 -31.71 14.66
CA SER A 130 24.05 -32.44 14.33
C SER A 130 25.02 -31.67 13.42
N ARG A 131 24.62 -30.54 12.85
CA ARG A 131 25.32 -29.87 11.75
C ARG A 131 25.89 -28.53 12.18
N ARG A 132 27.10 -28.20 11.71
CA ARG A 132 27.59 -26.80 11.81
C ARG A 132 26.87 -25.94 10.77
N PHE A 133 26.28 -24.82 11.19
CA PHE A 133 25.56 -23.93 10.27
C PHE A 133 25.93 -22.45 10.42
N LEU A 134 25.69 -21.72 9.33
CA LEU A 134 25.69 -20.26 9.28
C LEU A 134 24.30 -19.78 8.87
N VAL A 135 23.73 -18.86 9.64
CA VAL A 135 22.55 -18.10 9.22
C VAL A 135 23.02 -16.72 8.77
N VAL A 136 22.65 -16.30 7.57
CA VAL A 136 22.83 -14.92 7.10
C VAL A 136 21.44 -14.28 7.05
N PHE A 137 21.20 -13.28 7.88
CA PHE A 137 19.86 -12.76 8.14
C PHE A 137 19.76 -11.26 7.86
N HIS A 138 18.88 -10.88 6.94
CA HIS A 138 18.54 -9.50 6.65
C HIS A 138 17.26 -9.16 7.42
N ASN A 139 17.38 -8.46 8.55
CA ASN A 139 16.26 -8.16 9.44
C ASN A 139 15.56 -6.87 9.02
N GLY A 140 14.47 -6.97 8.25
CA GLY A 140 13.65 -5.83 7.86
C GLY A 140 12.87 -5.14 8.98
N SER A 141 12.89 -5.67 10.21
CA SER A 141 12.15 -5.10 11.33
C SER A 141 12.97 -4.05 12.07
N ASP A 142 12.28 -3.29 12.90
CA ASP A 142 12.87 -2.23 13.73
C ASP A 142 13.47 -2.76 15.03
N ASN A 143 13.41 -4.07 15.28
CA ASN A 143 13.73 -4.68 16.56
C ASN A 143 14.71 -5.83 16.38
N GLU A 144 15.67 -5.94 17.30
CA GLU A 144 16.54 -7.10 17.37
C GLU A 144 15.72 -8.35 17.73
N ILE A 145 15.95 -9.45 17.01
CA ILE A 145 15.33 -10.74 17.32
C ILE A 145 16.17 -11.42 18.41
N LYS A 146 15.78 -11.20 19.67
CA LYS A 146 16.55 -11.67 20.83
C LYS A 146 16.44 -13.19 21.08
N ASP A 147 15.37 -13.80 20.58
CA ASP A 147 14.96 -15.17 20.89
C ASP A 147 15.07 -16.09 19.68
N VAL A 148 16.20 -16.01 18.97
CA VAL A 148 16.56 -16.88 17.84
C VAL A 148 16.42 -18.38 18.13
N THR A 149 16.47 -18.80 19.40
CA THR A 149 16.21 -20.18 19.82
C THR A 149 14.77 -20.62 19.57
N ASN A 150 13.79 -19.70 19.62
CA ASN A 150 12.37 -20.00 19.39
C ASN A 150 12.10 -20.35 17.91
N PHE A 151 13.02 -19.98 17.01
CA PHE A 151 13.02 -20.40 15.61
C PHE A 151 13.62 -21.81 15.41
N GLY A 152 14.06 -22.47 16.48
CA GLY A 152 14.70 -23.78 16.41
C GLY A 152 16.19 -23.75 16.10
N LEU A 153 16.87 -22.60 16.23
CA LEU A 153 18.29 -22.49 15.90
C LEU A 153 19.19 -22.79 17.11
N PRO A 154 19.92 -23.94 17.15
CA PRO A 154 20.72 -24.30 18.31
C PRO A 154 22.11 -23.64 18.27
N LEU A 155 22.16 -22.34 18.54
CA LEU A 155 23.37 -21.51 18.43
C LEU A 155 24.47 -21.87 19.43
N TYR A 156 24.12 -21.90 20.72
CA TYR A 156 25.10 -22.01 21.81
C TYR A 156 25.50 -23.45 22.12
N GLN A 157 25.73 -24.26 21.09
CA GLN A 157 26.28 -25.61 21.24
C GLN A 157 27.80 -25.55 21.40
N PRO A 158 28.36 -26.11 22.49
CA PRO A 158 29.81 -26.13 22.70
C PRO A 158 30.55 -26.76 21.51
N TYR A 159 31.64 -26.12 21.08
CA TYR A 159 32.58 -26.62 20.05
C TYR A 159 32.03 -26.82 18.62
N LYS A 160 30.77 -26.46 18.35
CA LYS A 160 30.16 -26.55 17.02
C LYS A 160 30.53 -25.36 16.14
N GLY A 161 30.61 -24.17 16.72
CA GLY A 161 30.94 -22.93 16.00
C GLY A 161 29.84 -22.54 15.01
N ASN A 162 28.57 -22.64 15.46
CA ASN A 162 27.41 -22.16 14.73
C ASN A 162 27.40 -20.63 14.75
N LYS A 163 27.06 -20.00 13.63
CA LYS A 163 27.14 -18.54 13.48
C LYS A 163 25.82 -17.95 12.97
N ILE A 164 25.48 -16.75 13.44
CA ILE A 164 24.54 -15.83 12.80
C ILE A 164 25.34 -14.59 12.38
N LEU A 165 25.20 -14.21 11.12
CA LEU A 165 25.58 -12.90 10.61
C LEU A 165 24.29 -12.15 10.25
N TRP A 166 24.07 -10.97 10.80
CA TRP A 166 22.83 -10.24 10.55
C TRP A 166 23.01 -8.71 10.48
N THR A 167 22.04 -8.05 9.84
CA THR A 167 21.96 -6.59 9.74
C THR A 167 20.51 -6.10 9.79
N PHE A 168 20.31 -4.82 10.12
CA PHE A 168 19.00 -4.17 10.15
C PHE A 168 18.59 -3.61 8.78
N ARG A 169 17.28 -3.65 8.51
CA ARG A 169 16.46 -3.07 7.43
C ARG A 169 16.89 -3.30 5.97
N GLY A 170 18.17 -3.49 5.70
CA GLY A 170 18.75 -3.68 4.37
C GLY A 170 18.48 -2.52 3.41
N ARG A 171 18.95 -2.65 2.16
CA ARG A 171 18.55 -1.85 0.98
C ARG A 171 18.48 -0.33 1.22
N PHE A 172 19.64 0.30 1.32
CA PHE A 172 19.79 1.74 1.59
C PHE A 172 19.35 2.19 2.99
N ARG A 173 19.65 1.36 4.00
CA ARG A 173 19.48 1.79 5.39
C ARG A 173 20.45 2.92 5.68
N LEU A 174 19.91 4.03 6.18
CA LEU A 174 20.70 5.12 6.75
C LEU A 174 20.46 5.33 8.23
N SER A 175 19.61 4.52 8.89
CA SER A 175 19.30 4.75 10.30
C SER A 175 20.49 4.41 11.22
N THR A 176 21.28 5.39 11.65
CA THR A 176 22.36 5.28 12.66
C THR A 176 21.86 5.11 14.09
N ARG A 177 20.56 5.31 14.36
CA ARG A 177 20.00 5.06 15.70
C ARG A 177 19.52 3.62 15.89
N ILE A 178 19.23 2.90 14.82
CA ILE A 178 18.72 1.52 14.95
C ILE A 178 19.79 0.55 15.51
N GLN A 179 21.07 0.85 15.30
CA GLN A 179 22.17 0.10 15.92
C GLN A 179 22.14 0.14 17.46
N ASP A 180 21.59 1.20 18.07
CA ASP A 180 21.44 1.30 19.53
C ASP A 180 20.51 0.22 20.10
N LYS A 181 19.70 -0.42 19.24
CA LYS A 181 18.81 -1.52 19.62
C LYS A 181 19.51 -2.88 19.63
N VAL A 182 20.75 -2.99 19.15
CA VAL A 182 21.55 -4.21 19.19
C VAL A 182 22.01 -4.45 20.62
N GLN A 183 21.57 -5.55 21.23
CA GLN A 183 21.88 -5.88 22.63
C GLN A 183 22.44 -7.29 22.80
N VAL A 184 22.08 -8.23 21.91
CA VAL A 184 22.45 -9.64 22.07
C VAL A 184 23.54 -10.10 21.10
N ALA A 185 24.04 -9.21 20.22
CA ALA A 185 25.19 -9.52 19.39
C ALA A 185 26.46 -9.70 20.25
N ASP A 186 27.20 -10.78 20.00
CA ASP A 186 28.49 -11.02 20.65
C ASP A 186 29.52 -9.97 20.15
N VAL A 187 29.48 -9.68 18.85
CA VAL A 187 30.32 -8.69 18.17
C VAL A 187 29.47 -7.78 17.29
N PHE A 188 29.76 -6.49 17.40
CA PHE A 188 29.24 -5.43 16.58
C PHE A 188 30.36 -4.98 15.63
N LEU A 189 30.12 -5.05 14.31
CA LEU A 189 31.08 -4.65 13.28
C LEU A 189 30.53 -3.44 12.49
N ALA A 190 31.29 -2.36 12.43
CA ALA A 190 31.04 -1.24 11.52
C ALA A 190 32.19 -1.07 10.53
N ALA A 191 31.92 -0.55 9.34
CA ALA A 191 32.93 -0.29 8.32
C ALA A 191 33.23 1.21 8.20
N GLU A 192 34.51 1.55 8.09
CA GLU A 192 34.99 2.91 7.82
C GLU A 192 35.96 2.94 6.64
N PHE A 193 35.95 4.04 5.90
CA PHE A 193 36.95 4.29 4.86
C PHE A 193 38.30 4.67 5.48
N HIS A 194 39.40 4.41 4.77
CA HIS A 194 40.73 4.81 5.21
C HIS A 194 40.85 6.35 5.32
N ASN A 195 40.80 6.89 6.54
CA ASN A 195 41.17 8.28 6.80
C ASN A 195 42.71 8.40 6.82
N LYS A 196 43.32 9.01 5.79
CA LYS A 196 44.73 9.41 5.87
C LYS A 196 44.89 10.49 6.94
N ILE A 197 45.50 10.11 8.06
CA ILE A 197 45.96 11.01 9.12
C ILE A 197 46.95 12.03 8.52
N TYR A 198 46.51 13.29 8.41
CA TYR A 198 47.21 14.55 8.73
C TYR A 198 46.56 15.71 7.94
N GLY A 199 45.51 16.31 8.53
CA GLY A 199 45.21 17.73 8.35
C GLY A 199 44.57 18.22 7.05
N MET A 200 44.16 17.36 6.12
CA MET A 200 43.31 17.76 4.98
C MET A 200 42.25 16.69 4.71
N GLU A 201 41.01 16.99 5.11
CA GLU A 201 39.82 16.21 4.80
C GLU A 201 39.54 16.26 3.30
N PHE A 202 39.87 15.18 2.59
CA PHE A 202 39.23 14.84 1.33
C PHE A 202 38.77 13.39 1.45
N GLN A 203 37.54 13.18 1.92
CA GLN A 203 36.87 11.89 1.72
C GLN A 203 36.76 11.70 0.20
N ASP A 204 37.43 10.69 -0.34
CA ASP A 204 37.38 10.39 -1.77
C ASP A 204 35.95 9.95 -2.12
N GLN A 205 35.25 10.81 -2.86
CA GLN A 205 33.82 10.67 -3.15
C GLN A 205 33.52 9.32 -3.83
N SER A 206 34.47 8.77 -4.57
CA SER A 206 34.32 7.53 -5.35
C SER A 206 33.82 6.33 -4.55
N HIS A 207 34.27 6.14 -3.31
CA HIS A 207 33.95 4.93 -2.55
C HIS A 207 32.47 4.83 -2.15
N TRP A 208 31.85 5.94 -1.71
CA TRP A 208 30.43 5.96 -1.35
C TRP A 208 29.53 5.61 -2.54
N TRP A 209 29.90 6.07 -3.74
CA TRP A 209 29.18 5.74 -4.96
C TRP A 209 29.25 4.26 -5.29
N ASP A 210 30.42 3.64 -5.11
CA ASP A 210 30.61 2.22 -5.37
C ASP A 210 29.80 1.37 -4.38
N ILE A 211 29.82 1.70 -3.08
CA ILE A 211 28.97 1.02 -2.08
C ILE A 211 27.47 1.16 -2.42
N LEU A 212 27.04 2.35 -2.80
CA LEU A 212 25.66 2.60 -3.20
C LEU A 212 25.27 1.79 -4.44
N CYS A 213 26.17 1.68 -5.42
CA CYS A 213 25.93 0.87 -6.62
C CYS A 213 25.83 -0.63 -6.30
N GLU A 214 26.57 -1.13 -5.31
CA GLU A 214 26.47 -2.53 -4.86
C GLU A 214 25.10 -2.81 -4.20
N GLU A 215 24.60 -1.90 -3.37
CA GLU A 215 23.23 -2.03 -2.83
C GLU A 215 22.15 -1.89 -3.90
N ALA A 216 22.36 -0.99 -4.87
CA ALA A 216 21.47 -0.85 -6.00
C ALA A 216 21.42 -2.13 -6.86
N ALA A 217 22.55 -2.82 -7.02
CA ALA A 217 22.63 -4.10 -7.71
C ALA A 217 21.87 -5.21 -6.97
N GLU A 218 21.85 -5.16 -5.64
CA GLU A 218 21.02 -6.05 -4.83
C GLU A 218 19.53 -5.83 -5.09
N ILE A 219 19.07 -4.58 -5.14
CA ILE A 219 17.65 -4.29 -5.44
C ILE A 219 17.29 -4.76 -6.84
N ALA A 220 18.12 -4.48 -7.85
CA ALA A 220 17.91 -4.99 -9.21
C ALA A 220 17.76 -6.52 -9.24
N SER A 221 18.55 -7.24 -8.44
CA SER A 221 18.58 -8.71 -8.44
C SER A 221 17.40 -9.37 -7.71
N ASN A 222 16.72 -8.66 -6.80
CA ASN A 222 15.69 -9.23 -5.92
C ASN A 222 14.28 -8.64 -6.13
N THR A 223 14.07 -7.87 -7.20
CA THR A 223 12.81 -7.16 -7.50
C THR A 223 12.15 -7.73 -8.77
N CYS A 224 10.98 -7.19 -9.15
CA CYS A 224 10.29 -7.52 -10.39
C CYS A 224 11.17 -7.40 -11.65
N SER A 225 10.78 -8.10 -12.71
CA SER A 225 11.53 -8.19 -13.98
C SER A 225 11.75 -6.84 -14.68
N GLY A 226 10.95 -5.82 -14.37
CA GLY A 226 11.15 -4.45 -14.86
C GLY A 226 12.34 -3.76 -14.20
N VAL A 227 12.37 -3.74 -12.85
CA VAL A 227 13.47 -3.14 -12.07
C VAL A 227 14.78 -3.88 -12.30
N ALA A 228 14.73 -5.21 -12.50
CA ALA A 228 15.90 -6.02 -12.84
C ALA A 228 16.61 -5.62 -14.15
N LYS A 229 15.94 -4.88 -15.05
CA LYS A 229 16.54 -4.34 -16.28
C LYS A 229 17.27 -3.00 -16.06
N LEU A 230 17.03 -2.33 -14.93
CA LEU A 230 17.72 -1.09 -14.62
C LEU A 230 19.19 -1.38 -14.29
N HIS A 231 20.07 -0.52 -14.78
CA HIS A 231 21.46 -0.55 -14.35
C HIS A 231 21.55 -0.10 -12.88
N PRO A 232 22.42 -0.70 -12.03
CA PRO A 232 22.55 -0.31 -10.62
C PRO A 232 22.78 1.18 -10.41
N THR A 233 23.57 1.83 -11.28
CA THR A 233 23.78 3.28 -11.22
C THR A 233 22.49 4.10 -11.41
N THR A 234 21.50 3.60 -12.15
CA THR A 234 20.19 4.27 -12.29
C THR A 234 19.40 4.20 -10.99
N ILE A 235 19.38 3.04 -10.34
CA ILE A 235 18.72 2.85 -9.04
C ILE A 235 19.42 3.71 -7.96
N ALA A 236 20.75 3.70 -7.94
CA ALA A 236 21.56 4.55 -7.06
C ALA A 236 21.24 6.04 -7.26
N LYS A 237 21.11 6.52 -8.50
CA LYS A 237 20.67 7.89 -8.80
C LYS A 237 19.28 8.20 -8.28
N CYS A 238 18.33 7.29 -8.44
CA CYS A 238 16.96 7.47 -7.94
C CYS A 238 16.94 7.65 -6.42
N TRP A 239 17.70 6.82 -5.72
CA TRP A 239 17.82 6.91 -4.27
C TRP A 239 18.52 8.20 -3.83
N LEU A 240 19.62 8.58 -4.50
CA LEU A 240 20.32 9.84 -4.24
C LEU A 240 19.44 11.06 -4.50
N TYR A 241 18.57 11.01 -5.50
CA TYR A 241 17.66 12.09 -5.85
C TYR A 241 16.74 12.41 -4.67
N ILE A 242 16.10 11.39 -4.10
CA ILE A 242 15.25 11.53 -2.90
C ILE A 242 16.08 11.98 -1.71
N SER A 243 17.18 11.29 -1.44
CA SER A 243 18.04 11.51 -0.27
C SER A 243 18.58 12.94 -0.21
N LYS A 244 19.01 13.48 -1.36
CA LYS A 244 19.54 14.84 -1.44
C LYS A 244 18.44 15.88 -1.24
N LEU A 245 17.26 15.69 -1.83
CA LEU A 245 16.14 16.61 -1.62
C LEU A 245 15.68 16.62 -0.16
N ASN A 246 15.61 15.46 0.49
CA ASN A 246 15.32 15.40 1.92
C ASN A 246 16.41 16.06 2.76
N PHE A 247 17.69 15.84 2.43
CA PHE A 247 18.80 16.47 3.13
C PHE A 247 18.76 18.01 3.07
N VAL A 248 18.45 18.57 1.90
CA VAL A 248 18.50 20.03 1.73
C VAL A 248 17.20 20.69 2.19
N GLY A 249 16.03 20.06 1.98
CA GLY A 249 14.75 20.78 2.01
C GLY A 249 13.57 20.10 2.69
N ARG A 250 13.75 18.94 3.35
CA ARG A 250 12.61 18.22 3.99
C ARG A 250 11.82 19.07 4.99
N ASP A 251 12.49 19.98 5.70
CA ASP A 251 11.85 20.80 6.75
C ASP A 251 11.06 21.98 6.16
N ILE A 252 11.12 22.18 4.82
CA ILE A 252 10.61 23.38 4.13
C ILE A 252 9.66 23.01 2.98
N ILE A 253 9.96 21.96 2.23
CA ILE A 253 9.14 21.48 1.10
C ILE A 253 8.63 20.09 1.44
N ASP A 254 7.31 19.92 1.35
CA ASP A 254 6.72 18.59 1.24
C ASP A 254 6.87 18.07 -0.20
N TYR A 255 7.73 17.08 -0.39
CA TYR A 255 7.96 16.45 -1.69
C TYR A 255 6.90 15.40 -2.04
N ASP A 256 6.02 15.04 -1.10
CA ASP A 256 4.99 14.01 -1.24
C ASP A 256 5.54 12.73 -1.90
N TRP A 257 6.58 12.15 -1.30
CA TRP A 257 7.31 11.03 -1.90
C TRP A 257 6.43 9.81 -2.19
N ALA A 258 5.38 9.59 -1.40
CA ALA A 258 4.41 8.52 -1.63
C ALA A 258 3.71 8.68 -2.99
N VAL A 259 3.45 9.91 -3.40
CA VAL A 259 2.75 10.24 -4.66
C VAL A 259 3.73 10.51 -5.80
N HIS A 260 4.86 11.17 -5.53
CA HIS A 260 5.67 11.81 -6.58
C HIS A 260 7.08 11.27 -6.78
N ALA A 261 7.60 10.35 -5.97
CA ALA A 261 8.94 9.79 -6.17
C ALA A 261 9.16 9.26 -7.60
N SER A 262 8.26 8.38 -8.07
CA SER A 262 8.32 7.85 -9.44
C SER A 262 8.15 8.93 -10.51
N ASN A 263 7.24 9.88 -10.26
CA ASN A 263 6.97 11.01 -11.13
C ASN A 263 8.21 11.88 -11.34
N TYR A 264 8.96 12.17 -10.27
CA TYR A 264 10.20 12.94 -10.36
C TYR A 264 11.25 12.21 -11.19
N TRP A 265 11.49 10.92 -10.95
CA TRP A 265 12.49 10.16 -11.70
C TRP A 265 12.15 10.05 -13.19
N VAL A 266 10.88 9.87 -13.53
CA VAL A 266 10.43 9.75 -14.92
C VAL A 266 10.42 11.10 -15.63
N CYS A 267 9.90 12.14 -14.97
CA CYS A 267 9.92 13.49 -15.53
C CYS A 267 11.34 14.01 -15.69
N ASP A 268 12.23 13.78 -14.71
CA ASP A 268 13.65 14.09 -14.83
C ASP A 268 14.35 13.23 -15.88
N GLY A 269 13.79 12.07 -16.26
CA GLY A 269 14.32 11.21 -17.31
C GLY A 269 15.42 10.25 -16.85
N ILE A 270 15.52 10.04 -15.53
CA ILE A 270 16.38 9.01 -14.93
C ILE A 270 15.82 7.62 -15.26
N ILE A 271 14.50 7.47 -15.20
CA ILE A 271 13.75 6.28 -15.62
C ILE A 271 12.85 6.64 -16.81
N GLN A 272 12.67 5.72 -17.75
CA GLN A 272 11.86 5.94 -18.95
C GLN A 272 10.40 5.50 -18.78
N GLU A 273 10.13 4.51 -17.92
CA GLU A 273 8.83 3.86 -17.77
C GLU A 273 8.27 4.02 -16.35
N TRP A 274 7.04 4.54 -16.22
CA TRP A 274 6.37 4.73 -14.93
C TRP A 274 6.18 3.43 -14.16
N GLU A 275 5.81 2.34 -14.83
CA GLU A 275 5.61 1.04 -14.17
C GLU A 275 6.88 0.55 -13.45
N ILE A 276 8.05 0.78 -14.06
CA ILE A 276 9.35 0.44 -13.47
C ILE A 276 9.65 1.40 -12.31
N ALA A 277 9.37 2.69 -12.46
CA ALA A 277 9.60 3.69 -11.41
C ALA A 277 8.69 3.47 -10.19
N ASP A 278 7.40 3.20 -10.40
CA ASP A 278 6.43 2.85 -9.35
C ASP A 278 6.86 1.56 -8.62
N ALA A 279 7.30 0.54 -9.36
CA ALA A 279 7.83 -0.69 -8.75
C ALA A 279 9.11 -0.47 -7.94
N LEU A 280 10.04 0.38 -8.43
CA LEU A 280 11.26 0.71 -7.71
C LEU A 280 10.96 1.49 -6.42
N GLN A 281 10.03 2.44 -6.47
CA GLN A 281 9.61 3.22 -5.31
C GLN A 281 9.11 2.32 -4.17
N GLN A 282 8.38 1.24 -4.49
CA GLN A 282 7.89 0.26 -3.50
C GLN A 282 9.00 -0.55 -2.82
N GLU A 283 10.21 -0.58 -3.40
CA GLU A 283 11.36 -1.28 -2.82
C GLU A 283 12.30 -0.36 -2.05
N MET A 284 12.14 0.97 -2.18
CA MET A 284 12.95 1.95 -1.45
C MET A 284 12.30 2.27 -0.11
N TRP A 285 13.02 2.02 0.98
CA TRP A 285 12.55 2.31 2.33
C TRP A 285 12.55 3.82 2.61
N GLN A 286 11.45 4.32 3.19
CA GLN A 286 11.17 5.74 3.37
C GLN A 286 11.49 6.19 4.81
N GLU A 287 12.75 6.13 5.22
CA GLU A 287 13.18 6.74 6.48
C GLU A 287 14.29 7.75 6.24
N TRP A 288 14.03 9.00 6.61
CA TRP A 288 14.83 10.16 6.23
C TRP A 288 15.32 11.00 7.41
N ASP A 289 15.00 10.58 8.63
CA ASP A 289 15.40 11.24 9.88
C ASP A 289 16.68 10.64 10.45
N ASP A 290 17.75 10.61 9.65
CA ASP A 290 19.03 10.09 10.13
C ASP A 290 20.25 10.99 9.94
N PRO A 291 21.08 11.17 10.99
CA PRO A 291 22.39 11.81 10.91
C PRO A 291 23.35 11.22 9.86
N GLY A 292 23.29 9.92 9.51
CA GLY A 292 24.17 9.31 8.51
C GLY A 292 23.98 9.90 7.11
N LEU A 293 22.75 10.39 6.81
CA LEU A 293 22.45 11.15 5.61
C LEU A 293 23.32 12.43 5.52
N TYR A 294 23.59 13.10 6.65
CA TYR A 294 24.36 14.35 6.67
C TYR A 294 25.80 14.17 6.20
N HIS A 295 26.47 13.10 6.67
CA HIS A 295 27.87 12.85 6.33
C HIS A 295 28.04 12.49 4.86
N MET A 296 27.19 11.60 4.34
CA MET A 296 27.20 11.22 2.94
C MET A 296 26.80 12.41 2.02
N MET A 297 25.71 13.13 2.33
CA MET A 297 25.15 14.16 1.44
C MET A 297 25.98 15.44 1.30
N ARG A 298 26.89 15.73 2.25
CA ARG A 298 27.82 16.86 2.16
C ARG A 298 28.80 16.75 0.98
N ASN A 299 28.94 15.55 0.40
CA ASN A 299 29.95 15.23 -0.60
C ASN A 299 29.38 14.73 -1.95
N THR A 300 28.06 14.80 -2.18
CA THR A 300 27.38 14.24 -3.37
C THR A 300 27.08 15.24 -4.50
N ASP A 301 27.55 16.48 -4.39
CA ASP A 301 27.24 17.57 -5.35
C ASP A 301 27.68 17.27 -6.80
N ASN A 302 28.60 16.32 -7.00
CA ASN A 302 29.08 15.87 -8.30
C ASN A 302 28.18 14.83 -9.00
N TRP A 303 27.20 14.23 -8.30
CA TRP A 303 26.40 13.10 -8.84
C TRP A 303 24.98 13.47 -9.21
N ILE A 304 24.40 14.43 -8.50
CA ILE A 304 23.16 15.09 -8.85
C ILE A 304 23.41 16.59 -8.68
N SER A 305 23.26 17.35 -9.76
CA SER A 305 23.37 18.81 -9.71
C SER A 305 22.19 19.42 -8.96
N THR A 306 22.23 19.37 -7.63
CA THR A 306 21.19 19.94 -6.75
C THR A 306 21.51 21.35 -6.29
N ASN A 307 22.06 22.21 -7.15
CA ASN A 307 22.41 23.60 -6.81
C ASN A 307 21.22 24.48 -6.36
N HIS A 308 20.03 23.92 -6.11
CA HIS A 308 18.79 24.67 -6.15
C HIS A 308 17.71 24.15 -5.19
N LEU A 309 18.03 24.03 -3.91
CA LEU A 309 17.09 24.49 -2.91
C LEU A 309 17.60 25.83 -2.38
N ILE A 310 16.82 26.88 -2.59
CA ILE A 310 17.11 28.18 -1.99
C ILE A 310 16.06 28.37 -0.92
N SER A 311 16.42 28.12 0.34
CA SER A 311 15.68 28.70 1.46
C SER A 311 16.05 30.17 1.54
N SER A 312 15.10 31.04 1.23
CA SER A 312 15.27 32.48 1.49
C SER A 312 14.39 32.87 2.67
N ASN A 313 15.01 33.44 3.69
CA ASN A 313 14.37 33.97 4.90
C ASN A 313 13.42 35.16 4.64
N TYR A 314 13.28 35.61 3.39
CA TYR A 314 12.54 36.83 3.08
C TYR A 314 11.74 36.78 1.77
N GLY A 315 11.53 35.60 1.17
CA GLY A 315 10.94 35.52 -0.16
C GLY A 315 11.78 36.19 -1.27
N PHE A 316 13.07 36.45 -1.01
CA PHE A 316 14.00 37.01 -1.99
C PHE A 316 15.06 35.97 -2.39
N LEU A 317 15.04 35.53 -3.64
CA LEU A 317 16.05 34.63 -4.18
C LEU A 317 17.44 35.29 -4.16
N ALA A 318 18.42 34.61 -3.58
CA ALA A 318 19.84 34.95 -3.77
C ALA A 318 20.40 34.41 -5.11
N ALA A 319 19.67 33.53 -5.81
CA ALA A 319 20.06 33.08 -7.14
C ALA A 319 19.46 34.00 -8.21
N SER A 320 20.35 34.53 -9.05
CA SER A 320 19.98 35.38 -10.19
C SER A 320 19.47 34.60 -11.40
N ALA A 321 19.76 33.29 -11.51
CA ALA A 321 19.31 32.44 -12.61
C ALA A 321 19.39 30.93 -12.30
N VAL A 322 18.49 30.14 -12.90
CA VAL A 322 18.57 28.68 -12.99
C VAL A 322 19.58 28.31 -14.06
N ALA A 323 20.57 27.49 -13.70
CA ALA A 323 21.61 27.09 -14.64
C ALA A 323 21.06 26.18 -15.75
N GLN A 324 21.64 26.28 -16.95
CA GLN A 324 21.25 25.48 -18.11
C GLN A 324 21.35 23.97 -17.88
N THR A 325 22.20 23.50 -16.98
CA THR A 325 22.41 22.08 -16.68
C THR A 325 21.33 21.48 -15.78
N VAL A 326 20.46 22.31 -15.20
CA VAL A 326 19.47 21.90 -14.20
C VAL A 326 18.28 21.22 -14.87
N SER A 327 18.01 19.98 -14.46
CA SER A 327 16.83 19.23 -14.90
C SER A 327 15.69 19.26 -13.91
N SER A 328 15.97 19.53 -12.63
CA SER A 328 14.99 19.60 -11.55
C SER A 328 15.26 20.80 -10.64
N PHE A 329 14.23 21.57 -10.31
CA PHE A 329 14.33 22.77 -9.47
C PHE A 329 13.20 22.81 -8.43
N PHE A 330 13.56 23.02 -7.17
CA PHE A 330 12.64 23.02 -6.03
C PHE A 330 12.84 24.30 -5.22
N LEU A 331 11.78 25.06 -4.99
CA LEU A 331 11.87 26.32 -4.27
C LEU A 331 10.74 26.43 -3.25
N ALA A 332 11.09 26.81 -2.03
CA ALA A 332 10.13 27.27 -1.03
C ALA A 332 10.47 28.68 -0.59
N ALA A 333 9.45 29.53 -0.48
CA ALA A 333 9.60 30.80 0.23
C ALA A 333 9.31 30.57 1.72
N HIS A 334 10.23 30.93 2.62
CA HIS A 334 10.01 30.74 4.06
C HIS A 334 8.88 31.68 4.55
N GLN A 335 7.83 31.13 5.16
CA GLN A 335 6.92 31.95 5.98
C GLN A 335 7.60 32.20 7.33
N ILE A 336 7.86 33.47 7.67
CA ILE A 336 8.32 33.84 9.01
C ILE A 336 7.16 33.59 9.96
N ASP A 337 7.39 32.89 11.08
CA ASP A 337 6.39 32.76 12.15
C ASP A 337 5.88 34.16 12.55
N THR A 338 4.58 34.37 12.32
CA THR A 338 3.92 35.68 12.47
C THR A 338 3.55 36.00 13.92
N GLU A 339 4.00 35.19 14.90
CA GLU A 339 3.70 35.41 16.32
C GLU A 339 4.44 36.61 16.93
N SER A 340 5.49 37.13 16.29
CA SER A 340 6.18 38.33 16.77
C SER A 340 5.56 39.61 16.18
N LYS A 341 5.20 40.58 17.02
CA LYS A 341 4.72 41.90 16.57
C LYS A 341 5.74 42.65 15.69
N ASP A 342 7.03 42.36 15.87
CA ASP A 342 8.13 43.00 15.14
C ASP A 342 8.21 42.53 13.67
N THR A 343 7.71 41.32 13.35
CA THR A 343 7.71 40.80 11.96
C THR A 343 6.58 41.36 11.11
N VAL A 344 5.43 41.71 11.70
CA VAL A 344 4.34 42.40 10.99
C VAL A 344 4.73 43.82 10.58
N GLU A 345 5.44 44.56 11.44
CA GLU A 345 5.96 45.89 11.11
C GLU A 345 7.04 45.85 10.02
N LEU A 346 7.90 44.83 9.98
CA LEU A 346 8.89 44.65 8.93
C LEU A 346 8.27 44.26 7.58
N VAL A 347 7.30 43.36 7.56
CA VAL A 347 6.56 43.00 6.34
C VAL A 347 5.80 44.21 5.80
N GLU A 348 5.11 44.98 6.66
CA GLU A 348 4.51 46.26 6.26
C GLU A 348 5.53 47.29 5.79
N TYR A 349 6.72 47.35 6.41
CA TYR A 349 7.81 48.24 6.00
C TYR A 349 8.35 47.88 4.62
N PHE A 350 8.48 46.59 4.28
CA PHE A 350 8.91 46.14 2.96
C PHE A 350 7.83 46.36 1.89
N PHE A 351 6.55 46.13 2.19
CA PHE A 351 5.43 46.47 1.30
C PHE A 351 5.22 47.99 1.15
N LYS A 352 5.56 48.80 2.17
CA LYS A 352 5.59 50.28 2.09
C LYS A 352 6.83 50.81 1.38
N SER A 353 7.97 50.12 1.48
CA SER A 353 9.17 50.46 0.74
C SER A 353 8.88 50.17 -0.73
N LYS A 354 8.91 51.21 -1.58
CA LYS A 354 8.82 51.08 -3.04
C LYS A 354 10.07 50.36 -3.58
N LEU A 355 10.31 49.11 -3.17
CA LEU A 355 11.11 48.18 -3.96
C LEU A 355 10.50 48.18 -5.34
N ASN A 356 11.33 48.43 -6.36
CA ASN A 356 10.86 48.59 -7.72
C ASN A 356 10.26 47.26 -8.16
N LEU A 357 8.94 47.12 -8.06
CA LEU A 357 8.18 45.89 -8.28
C LEU A 357 8.41 45.32 -9.70
N ALA A 358 8.70 46.22 -10.65
CA ALA A 358 9.15 45.88 -11.98
C ALA A 358 10.49 45.09 -11.97
N HIS A 359 11.45 45.47 -11.11
CA HIS A 359 12.72 44.77 -10.95
C HIS A 359 12.57 43.41 -10.25
N LEU A 360 11.58 43.26 -9.37
CA LEU A 360 11.25 41.97 -8.73
C LEU A 360 10.65 40.99 -9.75
N LEU A 361 9.63 41.43 -10.50
CA LEU A 361 9.01 40.66 -11.57
C LEU A 361 10.00 40.31 -12.68
N GLN A 362 10.89 41.24 -13.02
CA GLN A 362 11.96 41.02 -13.98
C GLN A 362 12.97 39.98 -13.47
N ASN A 363 13.36 40.02 -12.19
CA ASN A 363 14.24 38.99 -11.60
C ASN A 363 13.65 37.57 -11.68
N TYR A 364 12.34 37.39 -11.43
CA TYR A 364 11.70 36.08 -11.57
C TYR A 364 11.60 35.62 -13.03
N ASN A 365 11.25 36.53 -13.95
CA ASN A 365 11.20 36.22 -15.38
C ASN A 365 12.58 35.88 -15.95
N ASP A 366 13.63 36.57 -15.49
CA ASP A 366 15.01 36.34 -15.89
C ASP A 366 15.55 35.02 -15.30
N MET A 367 15.01 34.59 -14.14
CA MET A 367 15.47 33.39 -13.44
C MET A 367 15.43 32.13 -14.33
N PHE A 368 14.38 31.97 -15.14
CA PHE A 368 14.21 30.77 -15.97
C PHE A 368 14.62 30.94 -17.44
N GLN A 369 15.10 32.11 -17.86
CA GLN A 369 15.40 32.39 -19.28
C GLN A 369 16.37 31.39 -19.92
N HIS A 370 17.27 30.82 -19.12
CA HIS A 370 18.25 29.84 -19.57
C HIS A 370 17.95 28.41 -19.08
N ALA A 371 16.77 28.15 -18.52
CA ALA A 371 16.40 26.86 -17.96
C ALA A 371 15.84 25.90 -19.03
N GLU A 372 16.57 25.70 -20.13
CA GLU A 372 16.10 24.90 -21.29
C GLU A 372 16.00 23.40 -20.97
N ASN A 373 16.82 22.90 -20.06
CA ASN A 373 16.82 21.49 -19.65
C ASN A 373 15.89 21.18 -18.47
N LEU A 374 15.20 22.19 -17.93
CA LEU A 374 14.33 22.03 -16.77
C LEU A 374 13.11 21.17 -17.13
N ARG A 375 12.95 20.07 -16.41
CA ARG A 375 11.88 19.07 -16.59
C ARG A 375 10.99 18.92 -15.36
N VAL A 376 11.52 19.14 -14.16
CA VAL A 376 10.77 19.10 -12.90
C VAL A 376 10.86 20.45 -12.20
N LEU A 377 9.71 21.04 -11.89
CA LEU A 377 9.62 22.28 -11.11
C LEU A 377 8.63 22.10 -9.97
N LYS A 378 9.06 22.33 -8.72
CA LYS A 378 8.15 22.49 -7.58
C LYS A 378 8.38 23.85 -6.92
N LEU A 379 7.31 24.62 -6.76
CA LEU A 379 7.29 25.90 -6.05
C LEU A 379 6.33 25.79 -4.88
N SER A 380 6.83 26.01 -3.67
CA SER A 380 6.04 26.06 -2.43
C SER A 380 6.07 27.47 -1.86
N LEU A 381 4.94 27.96 -1.35
CA LEU A 381 4.81 29.26 -0.67
C LEU A 381 5.27 30.47 -1.52
N CYS A 382 5.39 30.31 -2.84
CA CYS A 382 5.91 31.34 -3.73
C CYS A 382 4.81 32.33 -4.15
N THR A 383 5.17 33.59 -4.35
CA THR A 383 4.27 34.62 -4.90
C THR A 383 4.75 35.04 -6.29
N PHE A 384 3.92 34.85 -7.30
CA PHE A 384 4.19 35.27 -8.68
C PHE A 384 2.90 35.53 -9.43
N ARG A 385 2.98 36.20 -10.58
CA ARG A 385 1.79 36.53 -11.39
C ARG A 385 1.33 35.31 -12.19
N PHE A 386 0.13 34.82 -11.92
CA PHE A 386 -0.46 33.65 -12.59
C PHE A 386 -0.79 33.87 -14.06
N ALA A 387 -1.04 35.13 -14.47
CA ALA A 387 -1.26 35.49 -15.86
C ALA A 387 0.02 35.51 -16.71
N SER A 388 1.19 35.52 -16.06
CA SER A 388 2.51 35.52 -16.72
C SER A 388 3.56 34.82 -15.84
N PRO A 389 3.42 33.51 -15.59
CA PRO A 389 4.31 32.82 -14.67
C PRO A 389 5.75 32.82 -15.20
N PRO A 390 6.75 32.86 -14.30
CA PRO A 390 8.14 33.07 -14.69
C PRO A 390 8.74 31.89 -15.46
N PHE A 391 8.12 30.71 -15.39
CA PHE A 391 8.58 29.47 -16.01
C PHE A 391 7.97 29.21 -17.40
N LEU A 392 7.22 30.16 -18.00
CA LEU A 392 6.62 29.97 -19.33
C LEU A 392 7.64 29.68 -20.45
N CYS A 393 8.89 30.10 -20.29
CA CYS A 393 9.97 29.82 -21.23
C CYS A 393 10.48 28.37 -21.17
N CYS A 394 10.17 27.61 -20.11
CA CYS A 394 10.62 26.24 -19.89
C CYS A 394 9.84 25.23 -20.74
N ARG A 395 10.24 25.06 -22.01
CA ARG A 395 9.57 24.15 -22.96
C ARG A 395 9.76 22.66 -22.66
N GLY A 396 10.79 22.32 -21.88
CA GLY A 396 11.11 20.95 -21.48
C GLY A 396 10.31 20.44 -20.27
N LEU A 397 9.46 21.27 -19.68
CA LEU A 397 8.78 20.98 -18.43
C LEU A 397 7.83 19.78 -18.56
N ARG A 398 7.99 18.80 -17.67
CA ARG A 398 7.20 17.56 -17.59
C ARG A 398 6.46 17.41 -16.26
N PHE A 399 7.00 17.96 -15.18
CA PHE A 399 6.38 18.02 -13.86
C PHE A 399 6.27 19.47 -13.40
N LEU A 400 5.08 19.88 -12.97
CA LEU A 400 4.84 21.16 -12.31
C LEU A 400 4.07 20.92 -11.00
N GLY A 401 4.72 21.20 -9.88
CA GLY A 401 4.11 21.21 -8.55
C GLY A 401 4.02 22.63 -8.01
N LEU A 402 2.83 23.06 -7.61
CA LEU A 402 2.61 24.34 -6.94
C LEU A 402 1.87 24.11 -5.64
N ASP A 403 2.46 24.58 -4.55
CA ASP A 403 1.99 24.34 -3.20
C ASP A 403 1.90 25.68 -2.45
N ASN A 404 0.72 26.02 -1.93
CA ASN A 404 0.45 27.27 -1.22
C ASN A 404 0.97 28.54 -1.94
N CYS A 405 0.96 28.55 -3.28
CA CYS A 405 1.44 29.69 -4.06
C CYS A 405 0.35 30.77 -4.19
N LEU A 406 0.77 32.03 -4.22
CA LEU A 406 -0.11 33.20 -4.25
C LEU A 406 0.02 33.97 -5.57
N ASP A 407 -1.12 34.42 -6.10
CA ASP A 407 -1.16 35.28 -7.28
C ASP A 407 -0.78 36.72 -6.93
N LEU A 408 0.15 37.28 -7.69
CA LEU A 408 0.54 38.67 -7.60
C LEU A 408 -0.46 39.55 -8.38
N ASN A 409 -1.54 39.95 -7.71
CA ASN A 409 -2.61 40.82 -8.22
C ASN A 409 -2.13 42.28 -8.42
N ILE A 410 -1.45 42.55 -9.53
CA ILE A 410 -1.09 43.91 -9.98
C ILE A 410 -1.88 44.23 -11.24
N ASP A 411 -2.40 45.48 -11.33
CA ASP A 411 -3.23 45.98 -12.43
C ASP A 411 -2.65 45.66 -13.83
N ALA A 412 -3.55 45.21 -14.70
CA ALA A 412 -3.38 44.55 -15.99
C ALA A 412 -2.23 45.06 -16.90
N GLY A 413 -1.15 44.28 -16.96
CA GLY A 413 -0.39 44.08 -18.22
C GLY A 413 -1.06 43.00 -19.09
N GLU A 414 -0.73 42.95 -20.37
CA GLU A 414 -1.26 41.97 -21.35
C GLU A 414 -1.09 40.51 -20.86
N GLU A 415 -2.13 39.69 -21.03
CA GLU A 415 -2.04 38.24 -20.86
C GLU A 415 -1.02 37.65 -21.83
N VAL A 416 -0.23 36.68 -21.38
CA VAL A 416 0.76 36.03 -22.24
C VAL A 416 0.05 35.24 -23.33
N GLN A 417 0.44 35.47 -24.58
CA GLN A 417 -0.23 34.89 -25.77
C GLN A 417 0.05 33.38 -25.98
N SER A 418 1.01 32.78 -25.26
CA SER A 418 1.47 31.40 -25.49
C SER A 418 1.75 30.63 -24.19
N TRP A 419 1.09 29.48 -24.04
CA TRP A 419 1.18 28.56 -22.90
C TRP A 419 1.98 27.29 -23.23
N ASN A 420 2.91 27.37 -24.18
CA ASN A 420 3.61 26.21 -24.76
C ASN A 420 4.37 25.35 -23.73
N CYS A 421 4.72 25.88 -22.56
CA CYS A 421 5.34 25.10 -21.48
C CYS A 421 4.44 23.95 -21.00
N PHE A 422 3.11 24.07 -21.11
CA PHE A 422 2.17 23.02 -20.72
C PHE A 422 2.05 21.88 -21.73
N HIS A 423 2.50 22.10 -22.97
CA HIS A 423 2.49 21.05 -23.99
C HIS A 423 3.36 19.85 -23.60
N GLY A 424 4.49 20.08 -22.94
CA GLY A 424 5.39 19.04 -22.46
C GLY A 424 4.95 18.35 -21.17
N LEU A 425 3.91 18.88 -20.50
CA LEU A 425 3.57 18.51 -19.13
C LEU A 425 2.95 17.11 -19.07
N TRP A 426 3.46 16.29 -18.15
CA TRP A 426 3.00 14.94 -17.85
C TRP A 426 2.30 14.88 -16.49
N VAL A 427 2.77 15.66 -15.52
CA VAL A 427 2.23 15.70 -14.15
C VAL A 427 1.98 17.14 -13.74
N LEU A 428 0.75 17.40 -13.27
CA LEU A 428 0.37 18.66 -12.64
C LEU A 428 -0.08 18.38 -11.22
N ASP A 429 0.61 18.97 -10.25
CA ASP A 429 0.31 18.90 -8.83
C ASP A 429 -0.01 20.32 -8.32
N LEU A 430 -1.23 20.51 -7.83
CA LEU A 430 -1.75 21.82 -7.42
C LEU A 430 -2.33 21.70 -6.00
N GLN A 431 -1.55 22.12 -5.00
CA GLN A 431 -1.89 22.01 -3.59
C GLN A 431 -2.12 23.41 -3.00
N TYR A 432 -3.29 23.64 -2.42
CA TYR A 432 -3.70 24.89 -1.76
C TYR A 432 -3.45 26.17 -2.57
N THR A 433 -3.31 26.05 -3.90
CA THR A 433 -2.94 27.12 -4.82
C THR A 433 -4.15 27.48 -5.67
N GLN A 434 -4.69 28.70 -5.49
CA GLN A 434 -5.95 29.12 -6.12
C GLN A 434 -5.77 29.64 -7.56
N TRP A 435 -5.14 28.85 -8.43
CA TRP A 435 -4.95 29.19 -9.84
C TRP A 435 -6.19 28.83 -10.67
N VAL A 436 -6.72 29.80 -11.44
CA VAL A 436 -7.80 29.59 -12.41
C VAL A 436 -7.23 29.31 -13.79
N PHE A 437 -7.55 28.15 -14.37
CA PHE A 437 -7.09 27.79 -15.72
C PHE A 437 -8.00 28.36 -16.81
N SER A 438 -7.41 29.01 -17.81
CA SER A 438 -8.11 29.42 -19.02
C SER A 438 -8.34 28.23 -19.97
N PRO A 439 -9.35 28.26 -20.86
CA PRO A 439 -9.55 27.22 -21.86
C PRO A 439 -8.31 26.95 -22.72
N GLN A 440 -7.54 27.99 -23.06
CA GLN A 440 -6.29 27.86 -23.83
C GLN A 440 -5.21 27.10 -23.06
N MET A 441 -5.02 27.39 -21.77
CA MET A 441 -4.09 26.65 -20.91
C MET A 441 -4.44 25.16 -20.90
N ILE A 442 -5.73 24.87 -20.74
CA ILE A 442 -6.24 23.52 -20.74
C ILE A 442 -5.98 22.84 -22.09
N GLU A 443 -6.22 23.51 -23.22
CA GLU A 443 -5.92 22.95 -24.55
C GLU A 443 -4.45 22.52 -24.73
N GLU A 444 -3.50 23.26 -24.16
CA GLU A 444 -2.07 22.91 -24.20
C GLU A 444 -1.73 21.68 -23.34
N MET A 445 -2.46 21.41 -22.25
CA MET A 445 -2.24 20.28 -21.33
C MET A 445 -2.73 18.93 -21.91
N ASN A 446 -2.37 18.61 -23.15
CA ASN A 446 -2.84 17.40 -23.87
C ASN A 446 -2.00 16.13 -23.56
N ASN A 447 -0.90 16.27 -22.84
CA ASN A 447 0.03 15.19 -22.49
C ASN A 447 0.02 14.83 -21.00
N VAL A 448 -0.79 15.52 -20.19
CA VAL A 448 -0.94 15.26 -18.76
C VAL A 448 -1.54 13.86 -18.55
N ARG A 449 -0.84 13.06 -17.74
CA ARG A 449 -1.20 11.69 -17.34
C ARG A 449 -1.57 11.63 -15.86
N GLU A 450 -1.00 12.48 -15.03
CA GLU A 450 -1.34 12.59 -13.61
C GLU A 450 -1.74 14.02 -13.27
N LEU A 451 -2.91 14.16 -12.64
CA LEU A 451 -3.44 15.42 -12.14
C LEU A 451 -3.77 15.25 -10.66
N ASN A 452 -3.05 15.98 -9.81
CA ASN A 452 -3.29 16.03 -8.38
C ASN A 452 -3.73 17.44 -8.00
N VAL A 453 -4.84 17.52 -7.28
CA VAL A 453 -5.39 18.77 -6.79
C VAL A 453 -5.78 18.59 -5.33
N GLU A 454 -5.23 19.41 -4.43
CA GLU A 454 -5.60 19.42 -3.02
C GLU A 454 -5.96 20.84 -2.57
N GLY A 455 -7.05 21.01 -1.82
CA GLY A 455 -7.34 22.31 -1.20
C GLY A 455 -7.67 23.43 -2.19
N VAL A 456 -8.17 23.10 -3.38
CA VAL A 456 -8.53 24.09 -4.42
C VAL A 456 -10.04 24.30 -4.45
N LYS A 457 -10.48 25.51 -4.83
CA LYS A 457 -11.92 25.80 -4.99
C LYS A 457 -12.48 25.13 -6.26
N PRO A 458 -13.69 24.54 -6.23
CA PRO A 458 -14.32 23.91 -7.39
C PRO A 458 -14.38 24.78 -8.66
N HIS A 459 -14.62 26.08 -8.49
CA HIS A 459 -14.67 27.05 -9.58
C HIS A 459 -13.39 27.07 -10.43
N ASN A 460 -12.22 26.88 -9.82
CA ASN A 460 -10.93 26.94 -10.51
C ASN A 460 -10.73 25.78 -11.49
N LEU A 461 -11.43 24.67 -11.26
CA LEU A 461 -11.32 23.44 -12.07
C LEU A 461 -12.45 23.31 -13.10
N ARG A 462 -13.40 24.26 -13.17
CA ARG A 462 -14.61 24.16 -14.00
C ARG A 462 -14.36 23.87 -15.48
N HIS A 463 -13.19 24.27 -16.00
CA HIS A 463 -12.81 24.06 -17.40
C HIS A 463 -12.05 22.74 -17.61
N ILE A 464 -11.36 22.23 -16.60
CA ILE A 464 -10.65 20.94 -16.65
C ILE A 464 -11.65 19.80 -16.88
N TRP A 465 -12.78 19.83 -16.17
CA TRP A 465 -13.81 18.79 -16.25
C TRP A 465 -14.61 18.76 -17.55
N LYS A 466 -14.60 19.86 -18.32
CA LYS A 466 -15.34 19.95 -19.59
C LYS A 466 -14.58 19.36 -20.78
N ARG A 467 -13.36 18.87 -20.56
CA ARG A 467 -12.50 18.34 -21.61
C ARG A 467 -12.52 16.81 -21.65
N GLN A 468 -12.52 16.25 -22.87
CA GLN A 468 -12.42 14.81 -23.10
C GLN A 468 -10.95 14.38 -23.05
N HIS A 469 -10.42 14.10 -21.86
CA HIS A 469 -9.03 13.73 -21.64
C HIS A 469 -8.78 12.21 -21.74
N ASN A 470 -8.34 11.73 -22.89
CA ASN A 470 -8.07 10.31 -23.11
C ASN A 470 -6.69 9.82 -22.63
N LYS A 471 -5.92 10.62 -21.88
CA LYS A 471 -4.57 10.26 -21.40
C LYS A 471 -4.38 10.29 -19.88
N ILE A 472 -5.33 10.83 -19.13
CA ILE A 472 -5.24 10.83 -17.66
C ILE A 472 -5.31 9.38 -17.18
N GLN A 473 -4.29 8.98 -16.43
CA GLN A 473 -4.13 7.67 -15.81
C GLN A 473 -4.31 7.74 -14.29
N LYS A 474 -3.88 8.83 -13.66
CA LYS A 474 -3.99 9.04 -12.22
C LYS A 474 -4.67 10.39 -11.97
N LEU A 475 -5.78 10.38 -11.23
CA LEU A 475 -6.51 11.58 -10.86
C LEU A 475 -6.73 11.61 -9.36
N ARG A 476 -6.21 12.64 -8.70
CA ARG A 476 -6.47 12.92 -7.29
C ARG A 476 -7.11 14.29 -7.15
N VAL A 477 -8.26 14.34 -6.52
CA VAL A 477 -8.95 15.59 -6.16
C VAL A 477 -9.31 15.51 -4.69
N ILE A 478 -8.51 16.13 -3.84
CA ILE A 478 -8.51 15.92 -2.39
C ILE A 478 -8.92 17.21 -1.67
N LYS A 479 -9.73 17.07 -0.61
CA LYS A 479 -10.11 18.18 0.32
C LYS A 479 -10.48 19.50 -0.39
N MET A 480 -11.38 19.47 -1.36
CA MET A 480 -11.81 20.70 -2.05
C MET A 480 -12.40 21.72 -1.06
N ILE A 481 -12.06 23.01 -1.23
CA ILE A 481 -12.51 24.07 -0.31
C ILE A 481 -13.90 24.56 -0.73
N ASP A 482 -14.88 24.35 0.15
CA ASP A 482 -16.30 24.67 -0.09
C ASP A 482 -16.80 25.89 0.73
N GLN A 483 -15.90 26.62 1.40
CA GLN A 483 -16.24 27.64 2.42
C GLN A 483 -17.12 28.80 1.92
N ASP A 484 -17.16 29.07 0.61
CA ASP A 484 -17.94 30.16 0.01
C ASP A 484 -19.21 29.70 -0.73
N TYR A 485 -19.55 28.40 -0.70
CA TYR A 485 -20.78 27.90 -1.32
C TYR A 485 -21.99 28.19 -0.43
N THR A 486 -22.25 29.48 -0.18
CA THR A 486 -23.61 29.89 0.14
C THR A 486 -24.44 29.55 -1.08
N ALA A 487 -25.31 28.55 -0.99
CA ALA A 487 -26.27 28.20 -2.02
C ALA A 487 -27.12 29.44 -2.34
N THR A 488 -26.65 30.28 -3.27
CA THR A 488 -27.48 31.24 -3.96
C THR A 488 -28.48 30.39 -4.73
N LYS A 489 -29.77 30.64 -4.48
CA LYS A 489 -30.89 29.81 -4.96
C LYS A 489 -31.00 29.68 -6.50
N ASP A 490 -30.07 30.27 -7.25
CA ASP A 490 -30.12 30.43 -8.70
C ASP A 490 -29.01 29.70 -9.49
N GLU A 491 -28.11 28.93 -8.86
CA GLU A 491 -27.26 27.95 -9.58
C GLU A 491 -27.49 26.53 -9.04
N LYS A 492 -28.41 25.80 -9.69
CA LYS A 492 -28.71 24.38 -9.44
C LYS A 492 -27.68 23.43 -10.07
N ASP A 493 -26.39 23.69 -9.94
CA ASP A 493 -25.40 22.72 -10.42
C ASP A 493 -24.55 22.27 -9.23
N PRO A 494 -25.02 21.31 -8.40
CA PRO A 494 -24.16 20.68 -7.42
C PRO A 494 -22.92 20.21 -8.16
N PHE A 495 -21.73 20.58 -7.68
CA PHE A 495 -20.46 20.23 -8.30
C PHE A 495 -20.39 18.69 -8.42
N THR A 496 -20.73 18.21 -9.60
CA THR A 496 -20.80 16.79 -9.92
C THR A 496 -19.59 16.50 -10.77
N PHE A 497 -18.73 15.59 -10.30
CA PHE A 497 -17.60 15.14 -11.07
C PHE A 497 -18.09 14.39 -12.31
N ILE A 498 -17.87 14.96 -13.50
CA ILE A 498 -18.19 14.33 -14.78
C ILE A 498 -16.86 13.85 -15.40
N PHE A 499 -16.66 12.54 -15.44
CA PHE A 499 -15.42 11.92 -15.94
C PHE A 499 -15.51 11.48 -17.40
N SER A 500 -16.23 12.24 -18.24
CA SER A 500 -16.40 11.89 -19.65
C SER A 500 -15.06 11.90 -20.40
N GLY A 501 -14.68 10.75 -20.99
CA GLY A 501 -13.46 10.62 -21.80
C GLY A 501 -12.23 10.12 -21.04
N MET A 502 -12.36 9.70 -19.78
CA MET A 502 -11.27 9.18 -18.93
C MET A 502 -11.09 7.66 -19.04
N GLU A 503 -11.13 7.10 -20.25
CA GLU A 503 -11.10 5.65 -20.49
C GLU A 503 -9.81 4.98 -19.99
N LYS A 504 -8.69 5.72 -20.00
CA LYS A 504 -7.36 5.27 -19.57
C LYS A 504 -7.07 5.50 -18.08
N MET A 505 -8.01 6.05 -17.32
CA MET A 505 -7.82 6.30 -15.90
C MET A 505 -7.71 4.97 -15.16
N GLU A 506 -6.67 4.82 -14.36
CA GLU A 506 -6.36 3.63 -13.56
C GLU A 506 -6.53 3.89 -12.06
N ILE A 507 -6.30 5.12 -11.60
CA ILE A 507 -6.41 5.52 -10.19
C ILE A 507 -7.28 6.76 -10.07
N LEU A 508 -8.28 6.68 -9.20
CA LEU A 508 -9.11 7.80 -8.77
C LEU A 508 -9.06 7.94 -7.24
N ASP A 509 -8.67 9.12 -6.78
CA ASP A 509 -8.68 9.48 -5.35
C ASP A 509 -9.52 10.75 -5.17
N LEU A 510 -10.59 10.63 -4.37
CA LEU A 510 -11.46 11.75 -4.02
C LEU A 510 -11.45 12.02 -2.51
N SER A 511 -10.37 11.66 -1.82
CA SER A 511 -10.33 11.70 -0.35
C SER A 511 -10.54 13.10 0.23
N GLY A 512 -11.12 13.18 1.42
CA GLY A 512 -11.35 14.41 2.17
C GLY A 512 -12.44 15.33 1.61
N ASN A 513 -13.14 14.96 0.52
CA ASN A 513 -14.27 15.72 -0.01
C ASN A 513 -15.55 15.50 0.82
N SER A 514 -15.55 16.01 2.04
CA SER A 514 -16.60 15.76 3.04
C SER A 514 -17.99 16.29 2.67
N THR A 515 -18.10 17.24 1.72
CA THR A 515 -19.38 17.80 1.25
C THR A 515 -19.96 17.07 0.03
N MET A 516 -19.23 16.13 -0.56
CA MET A 516 -19.67 15.35 -1.72
C MET A 516 -20.85 14.45 -1.34
N GLN A 517 -22.02 14.70 -1.94
CA GLN A 517 -23.26 13.95 -1.66
C GLN A 517 -23.50 12.78 -2.61
N ALA A 518 -23.07 12.92 -3.87
CA ALA A 518 -23.29 11.94 -4.92
C ALA A 518 -21.99 11.27 -5.36
N PHE A 519 -22.03 9.95 -5.50
CA PHE A 519 -20.96 9.17 -6.10
C PHE A 519 -20.89 9.43 -7.62
N PRO A 520 -19.70 9.65 -8.20
CA PRO A 520 -19.56 9.94 -9.63
C PRO A 520 -19.88 8.72 -10.52
N ASP A 521 -20.33 8.98 -11.75
CA ASP A 521 -20.48 7.96 -12.78
C ASP A 521 -19.11 7.53 -13.31
N LEU A 522 -18.75 6.27 -13.07
CA LEU A 522 -17.46 5.68 -13.46
C LEU A 522 -17.60 4.68 -14.62
N SER A 523 -18.79 4.58 -15.24
CA SER A 523 -19.10 3.60 -16.29
C SER A 523 -18.18 3.64 -17.50
N LYS A 524 -17.54 4.79 -17.75
CA LYS A 524 -16.61 5.00 -18.89
C LYS A 524 -15.14 4.82 -18.51
N ALA A 525 -14.80 4.70 -17.23
CA ALA A 525 -13.43 4.53 -16.76
C ALA A 525 -13.00 3.05 -16.88
N THR A 526 -12.92 2.53 -18.10
CA THR A 526 -12.76 1.10 -18.38
C THR A 526 -11.45 0.49 -17.86
N CYS A 527 -10.41 1.32 -17.64
CA CYS A 527 -9.12 0.89 -17.11
C CYS A 527 -8.96 1.08 -15.60
N LEU A 528 -10.01 1.53 -14.88
CA LEU A 528 -9.91 1.92 -13.48
C LEU A 528 -9.64 0.71 -12.58
N LYS A 529 -8.55 0.78 -11.82
CA LYS A 529 -8.08 -0.28 -10.91
C LYS A 529 -8.26 0.10 -9.44
N THR A 530 -8.13 1.38 -9.10
CA THR A 530 -8.16 1.84 -7.71
C THR A 530 -9.11 3.02 -7.53
N VAL A 531 -9.98 2.94 -6.51
CA VAL A 531 -10.85 4.03 -6.07
C VAL A 531 -10.67 4.26 -4.57
N THR A 532 -10.36 5.51 -4.19
CA THR A 532 -10.21 5.93 -2.78
C THR A 532 -11.18 7.06 -2.48
N LEU A 533 -12.02 6.89 -1.45
CA LEU A 533 -13.05 7.84 -1.00
C LEU A 533 -12.93 8.17 0.49
N ASP A 534 -11.73 8.06 1.06
CA ASP A 534 -11.52 8.22 2.49
C ASP A 534 -11.91 9.64 2.93
N GLY A 535 -12.65 9.79 4.03
CA GLY A 535 -13.14 11.09 4.49
C GLY A 535 -14.32 11.70 3.70
N CYS A 536 -14.87 11.01 2.70
CA CYS A 536 -16.08 11.43 1.96
C CYS A 536 -17.38 11.18 2.76
N VAL A 537 -17.45 11.75 3.96
CA VAL A 537 -18.51 11.47 4.97
C VAL A 537 -19.90 11.95 4.55
N GLY A 538 -19.99 12.89 3.61
CA GLY A 538 -21.23 13.45 3.09
C GLY A 538 -21.96 12.57 2.06
N LEU A 539 -21.32 11.50 1.57
CA LEU A 539 -21.91 10.59 0.58
C LEU A 539 -23.11 9.87 1.18
N ASP A 540 -24.20 9.80 0.41
CA ASP A 540 -25.41 9.07 0.83
C ASP A 540 -25.34 7.58 0.43
N SER A 541 -24.81 7.29 -0.76
CA SER A 541 -24.69 5.92 -1.26
C SER A 541 -23.61 5.79 -2.33
N VAL A 542 -23.06 4.57 -2.45
CA VAL A 542 -22.17 4.15 -3.55
C VAL A 542 -22.93 3.10 -4.34
N ILE A 543 -23.74 3.55 -5.29
CA ILE A 543 -24.56 2.69 -6.16
C ILE A 543 -24.34 3.14 -7.60
N ASP A 544 -23.26 2.68 -8.21
CA ASP A 544 -23.10 2.78 -9.66
C ASP A 544 -23.37 1.40 -10.27
N SER A 545 -24.47 1.29 -11.03
CA SER A 545 -24.85 0.07 -11.75
C SER A 545 -23.82 -0.38 -12.78
N ASN A 546 -22.77 0.41 -13.04
CA ASN A 546 -21.76 0.15 -14.05
C ASN A 546 -20.34 0.45 -13.53
N LEU A 547 -20.01 0.13 -12.27
CA LEU A 547 -18.60 0.15 -11.86
C LEU A 547 -17.75 -0.72 -12.80
N PRO A 548 -16.55 -0.26 -13.17
CA PRO A 548 -15.73 -0.97 -14.13
C PRO A 548 -15.25 -2.32 -13.59
N VAL A 549 -15.37 -3.37 -14.42
CA VAL A 549 -14.93 -4.74 -14.09
C VAL A 549 -13.42 -4.86 -13.82
N SER A 550 -12.66 -3.83 -14.19
CA SER A 550 -11.22 -3.72 -13.97
C SER A 550 -10.84 -3.31 -12.54
N LEU A 551 -11.80 -2.92 -11.69
CA LEU A 551 -11.55 -2.44 -10.33
C LEU A 551 -10.92 -3.55 -9.48
N GLU A 552 -9.75 -3.27 -8.89
CA GLU A 552 -8.97 -4.18 -8.05
C GLU A 552 -8.97 -3.76 -6.57
N GLU A 553 -8.99 -2.45 -6.29
CA GLU A 553 -8.93 -1.88 -4.95
C GLU A 553 -10.01 -0.81 -4.72
N PHE A 554 -10.71 -0.90 -3.61
CA PHE A 554 -11.68 0.11 -3.16
C PHE A 554 -11.44 0.45 -1.68
N SER A 555 -11.33 1.74 -1.37
CA SER A 555 -11.17 2.24 0.00
C SER A 555 -12.20 3.31 0.33
N LEU A 556 -12.81 3.17 1.51
CA LEU A 556 -13.63 4.19 2.14
C LEU A 556 -13.48 4.12 3.67
N VAL A 557 -12.59 4.96 4.17
CA VAL A 557 -12.35 5.18 5.60
C VAL A 557 -13.05 6.46 6.05
N ALA A 558 -14.14 6.32 6.79
CA ALA A 558 -14.94 7.44 7.27
C ALA A 558 -14.69 7.79 8.76
N ALA A 559 -14.10 6.90 9.55
CA ALA A 559 -13.74 7.17 10.94
C ALA A 559 -12.26 6.82 11.19
N SER A 560 -11.44 7.84 11.37
CA SER A 560 -10.02 7.74 11.75
C SER A 560 -9.61 8.97 12.55
N GLU A 561 -8.37 9.02 13.07
CA GLU A 561 -7.82 10.25 13.66
C GLU A 561 -7.90 11.45 12.70
N GLN A 562 -7.76 11.19 11.40
CA GLN A 562 -7.84 12.18 10.34
C GLN A 562 -9.29 12.58 9.98
N TYR A 563 -10.25 11.66 10.16
CA TYR A 563 -11.67 11.86 9.82
C TYR A 563 -12.56 11.54 11.04
N PRO A 564 -12.84 12.52 11.92
CA PRO A 564 -13.54 12.27 13.19
C PRO A 564 -15.08 12.14 13.05
N LYS A 565 -15.64 12.33 11.85
CA LYS A 565 -17.08 12.35 11.61
C LYS A 565 -17.52 11.03 10.98
N ALA A 566 -18.51 10.37 11.55
CA ALA A 566 -19.13 9.20 10.93
C ALA A 566 -19.75 9.53 9.56
N ALA A 567 -19.65 8.60 8.60
CA ALA A 567 -20.29 8.74 7.30
C ALA A 567 -21.82 8.66 7.37
N ASN A 568 -22.48 9.34 6.42
CA ASN A 568 -23.92 9.24 6.18
C ASN A 568 -24.33 8.13 5.20
N ILE A 569 -23.36 7.31 4.77
CA ILE A 569 -23.57 6.30 3.74
C ILE A 569 -24.49 5.20 4.27
N THR A 570 -25.60 4.96 3.58
CA THR A 570 -26.57 3.91 3.92
C THR A 570 -26.45 2.69 3.02
N LYS A 571 -25.86 2.82 1.84
CA LYS A 571 -25.76 1.71 0.88
C LYS A 571 -24.46 1.74 0.09
N ILE A 572 -23.79 0.59 0.00
CA ILE A 572 -22.62 0.36 -0.84
C ILE A 572 -22.86 -0.88 -1.71
N SER A 573 -22.67 -0.73 -3.02
CA SER A 573 -22.77 -1.80 -3.99
C SER A 573 -21.57 -1.80 -4.93
N LEU A 574 -20.72 -2.82 -4.82
CA LEU A 574 -19.59 -3.11 -5.72
C LEU A 574 -19.90 -4.33 -6.61
N PHE A 575 -21.19 -4.57 -6.86
CA PHE A 575 -21.70 -5.65 -7.72
C PHE A 575 -20.95 -5.71 -9.05
N GLY A 576 -20.44 -6.90 -9.41
CA GLY A 576 -19.81 -7.16 -10.69
C GLY A 576 -18.35 -6.69 -10.83
N CYS A 577 -17.74 -6.12 -9.77
CA CYS A 577 -16.31 -5.83 -9.73
C CYS A 577 -15.48 -7.12 -9.58
N CYS A 578 -15.40 -7.89 -10.66
CA CYS A 578 -14.84 -9.25 -10.68
C CYS A 578 -13.33 -9.36 -10.50
N ARG A 579 -12.62 -8.23 -10.37
CA ARG A 579 -11.20 -8.18 -10.02
C ARG A 579 -10.92 -7.60 -8.64
N LEU A 580 -11.96 -7.22 -7.90
CA LEU A 580 -11.84 -6.60 -6.60
C LEU A 580 -11.23 -7.58 -5.60
N LYS A 581 -9.96 -7.35 -5.24
CA LYS A 581 -9.15 -8.19 -4.36
C LYS A 581 -8.89 -7.53 -3.00
N LYS A 582 -9.01 -6.21 -2.93
CA LYS A 582 -8.75 -5.43 -1.71
C LYS A 582 -9.90 -4.46 -1.45
N LEU A 583 -10.47 -4.57 -0.26
CA LEU A 583 -11.57 -3.74 0.22
C LEU A 583 -11.20 -3.20 1.60
N ILE A 584 -11.18 -1.87 1.74
CA ILE A 584 -10.97 -1.20 3.03
C ILE A 584 -12.22 -0.37 3.32
N LEU A 585 -12.96 -0.75 4.35
CA LEU A 585 -14.17 -0.04 4.78
C LEU A 585 -14.11 0.16 6.29
N SER A 586 -14.30 1.38 6.77
CA SER A 586 -14.36 1.68 8.21
C SER A 586 -15.16 2.94 8.52
N GLY A 587 -15.74 3.00 9.72
CA GLY A 587 -16.48 4.17 10.18
C GLY A 587 -17.85 4.36 9.52
N LEU A 588 -18.56 3.26 9.27
CA LEU A 588 -19.81 3.22 8.52
C LEU A 588 -21.06 2.90 9.38
N PRO A 589 -21.33 3.61 10.50
CA PRO A 589 -22.37 3.20 11.46
C PRO A 589 -23.80 3.29 10.94
N LYS A 590 -24.03 3.93 9.78
CA LYS A 590 -25.34 4.05 9.13
C LYS A 590 -25.53 3.12 7.93
N LEU A 591 -24.53 2.32 7.58
CA LEU A 591 -24.63 1.39 6.46
C LEU A 591 -25.73 0.37 6.75
N GLU A 592 -26.73 0.29 5.87
CA GLU A 592 -27.88 -0.64 5.96
C GLU A 592 -27.69 -1.80 4.98
N GLU A 593 -27.19 -1.54 3.77
CA GLU A 593 -26.97 -2.55 2.73
C GLU A 593 -25.53 -2.55 2.19
N LEU A 594 -24.94 -3.75 2.11
CA LEU A 594 -23.66 -4.01 1.45
C LEU A 594 -23.81 -5.13 0.40
N ASP A 595 -23.56 -4.80 -0.86
CA ASP A 595 -23.54 -5.75 -1.97
C ASP A 595 -22.13 -5.87 -2.57
N LEU A 596 -21.51 -7.03 -2.37
CA LEU A 596 -20.18 -7.39 -2.92
C LEU A 596 -20.28 -8.57 -3.90
N SER A 597 -21.47 -8.80 -4.47
CA SER A 597 -21.70 -9.94 -5.34
C SER A 597 -20.83 -9.89 -6.59
N GLY A 598 -20.27 -11.03 -6.98
CA GLY A 598 -19.42 -11.19 -8.15
C GLY A 598 -18.00 -10.66 -7.96
N THR A 599 -17.57 -10.39 -6.73
CA THR A 599 -16.19 -10.01 -6.39
C THR A 599 -15.31 -11.25 -6.13
N ILE A 600 -13.98 -11.06 -6.16
CA ILE A 600 -13.00 -12.13 -5.88
C ILE A 600 -12.33 -11.96 -4.51
N LEU A 601 -13.00 -11.26 -3.58
CA LEU A 601 -12.50 -11.03 -2.23
C LEU A 601 -12.31 -12.36 -1.49
N GLU A 602 -11.15 -12.56 -0.88
CA GLU A 602 -10.87 -13.72 -0.04
C GLU A 602 -11.40 -13.53 1.40
N LYS A 603 -11.34 -12.30 1.89
CA LYS A 603 -11.65 -11.96 3.29
C LYS A 603 -12.55 -10.72 3.37
N LEU A 604 -13.49 -10.73 4.30
CA LEU A 604 -14.35 -9.60 4.65
C LEU A 604 -14.29 -9.33 6.15
N ASP A 605 -14.03 -8.09 6.57
CA ASP A 605 -13.95 -7.71 7.99
C ASP A 605 -15.12 -6.80 8.36
N LEU A 606 -16.16 -7.36 8.98
CA LEU A 606 -17.33 -6.59 9.43
C LEU A 606 -17.05 -5.78 10.70
N ASP A 607 -16.09 -6.23 11.52
CA ASP A 607 -15.71 -5.54 12.76
C ASP A 607 -15.02 -4.21 12.45
N ALA A 608 -14.12 -4.21 11.46
CA ALA A 608 -13.41 -3.01 11.01
C ALA A 608 -14.35 -1.95 10.41
N MET A 609 -15.46 -2.38 9.79
CA MET A 609 -16.44 -1.48 9.17
C MET A 609 -17.16 -0.59 10.17
N GLN A 610 -17.30 -1.05 11.42
CA GLN A 610 -18.13 -0.40 12.45
C GLN A 610 -19.57 -0.17 11.94
N ALA A 611 -20.09 -1.11 11.14
CA ALA A 611 -21.36 -0.99 10.45
C ALA A 611 -22.54 -1.45 11.32
N GLU A 612 -22.83 -0.73 12.40
CA GLU A 612 -23.82 -1.15 13.41
C GLU A 612 -25.23 -1.39 12.88
N LYS A 613 -25.63 -0.69 11.81
CA LYS A 613 -26.96 -0.77 11.19
C LYS A 613 -27.06 -1.72 10.00
N LEU A 614 -25.99 -2.43 9.66
CA LEU A 614 -26.00 -3.31 8.49
C LEU A 614 -27.02 -4.41 8.73
N ASN A 615 -28.05 -4.45 7.89
CA ASN A 615 -29.13 -5.44 7.97
C ASN A 615 -29.19 -6.33 6.73
N ARG A 616 -28.59 -5.90 5.62
CA ARG A 616 -28.62 -6.60 4.33
C ARG A 616 -27.21 -6.80 3.77
N LEU A 617 -26.79 -8.06 3.64
CA LEU A 617 -25.48 -8.46 3.11
C LEU A 617 -25.64 -9.42 1.92
N LEU A 618 -25.17 -8.99 0.75
CA LEU A 618 -25.23 -9.77 -0.50
C LEU A 618 -23.82 -10.16 -0.97
N LEU A 619 -23.59 -11.47 -1.08
CA LEU A 619 -22.31 -12.10 -1.42
C LEU A 619 -22.53 -13.21 -2.46
N PHE A 620 -23.30 -12.93 -3.52
CA PHE A 620 -23.56 -13.91 -4.58
C PHE A 620 -22.34 -14.04 -5.52
N GLY A 621 -21.94 -15.26 -5.86
CA GLY A 621 -20.83 -15.50 -6.79
C GLY A 621 -19.45 -15.09 -6.26
N CYS A 622 -19.27 -15.01 -4.94
CA CYS A 622 -18.00 -14.69 -4.28
C CYS A 622 -17.12 -15.96 -4.15
N LEU A 623 -16.62 -16.48 -5.27
CA LEU A 623 -16.01 -17.82 -5.36
C LEU A 623 -14.72 -18.01 -4.53
N HIS A 624 -14.04 -16.92 -4.20
CA HIS A 624 -12.76 -16.93 -3.47
C HIS A 624 -12.93 -16.62 -1.98
N LEU A 625 -14.14 -16.26 -1.54
CA LEU A 625 -14.38 -15.85 -0.16
C LEU A 625 -14.22 -17.04 0.78
N CYS A 626 -13.29 -16.93 1.73
CA CYS A 626 -12.96 -17.98 2.67
C CYS A 626 -13.12 -17.54 4.14
N ALA A 627 -13.13 -16.24 4.42
CA ALA A 627 -13.29 -15.73 5.78
C ALA A 627 -14.18 -14.47 5.84
N ILE A 628 -15.08 -14.44 6.83
CA ILE A 628 -15.81 -13.25 7.24
C ILE A 628 -15.56 -13.06 8.73
N LYS A 629 -14.83 -12.00 9.08
CA LYS A 629 -14.54 -11.65 10.46
C LYS A 629 -15.73 -10.89 11.03
N TRP A 630 -16.26 -11.45 12.11
CA TRP A 630 -17.39 -10.93 12.84
C TRP A 630 -17.29 -11.44 14.28
N SER A 631 -16.89 -10.58 15.22
CA SER A 631 -16.63 -10.99 16.61
C SER A 631 -17.78 -10.67 17.55
N ASP A 632 -18.52 -9.59 17.28
CA ASP A 632 -19.67 -9.19 18.10
C ASP A 632 -20.99 -9.73 17.54
N VAL A 633 -21.52 -10.76 18.19
CA VAL A 633 -22.82 -11.35 17.83
C VAL A 633 -24.01 -10.43 18.11
N THR A 634 -23.81 -9.24 18.68
CA THR A 634 -24.87 -8.27 18.88
C THR A 634 -24.96 -7.25 17.75
N LYS A 635 -23.89 -7.05 16.95
CA LYS A 635 -23.79 -6.06 15.88
C LYS A 635 -22.80 -6.46 14.77
N PRO A 636 -23.10 -6.24 13.48
CA PRO A 636 -24.43 -5.88 12.95
C PRO A 636 -25.52 -6.91 13.25
N GLN A 637 -26.79 -6.54 13.12
CA GLN A 637 -27.93 -7.47 13.15
C GLN A 637 -28.43 -7.66 11.74
N LEU A 638 -28.08 -8.79 11.13
CA LEU A 638 -28.41 -9.08 9.74
C LEU A 638 -29.83 -9.67 9.66
N ASP A 639 -30.74 -8.95 8.99
CA ASP A 639 -32.08 -9.42 8.64
C ASP A 639 -32.06 -10.26 7.36
N GLU A 640 -31.22 -9.88 6.39
CA GLU A 640 -31.09 -10.53 5.09
C GLU A 640 -29.63 -10.85 4.77
N LEU A 641 -29.32 -12.15 4.68
CA LEU A 641 -27.99 -12.66 4.34
C LEU A 641 -28.08 -13.57 3.12
N HIS A 642 -27.39 -13.21 2.05
CA HIS A 642 -27.23 -14.07 0.88
C HIS A 642 -25.77 -14.32 0.58
N VAL A 643 -25.39 -15.59 0.53
CA VAL A 643 -24.02 -16.02 0.25
C VAL A 643 -24.07 -17.12 -0.79
N ASP A 644 -23.35 -16.97 -1.91
CA ASP A 644 -23.13 -18.04 -2.88
C ASP A 644 -21.66 -18.02 -3.30
N THR A 645 -20.96 -19.13 -3.08
CA THR A 645 -19.54 -19.31 -3.41
C THR A 645 -19.32 -20.41 -4.46
N VAL A 646 -20.37 -20.91 -5.13
CA VAL A 646 -20.33 -22.18 -5.88
C VAL A 646 -20.46 -22.03 -7.41
N GLY A 647 -20.90 -20.89 -7.95
CA GLY A 647 -20.95 -20.70 -9.40
C GLY A 647 -21.55 -19.39 -9.92
N VAL A 648 -21.30 -19.10 -11.21
CA VAL A 648 -21.58 -17.81 -11.88
C VAL A 648 -22.99 -17.77 -12.47
N HIS A 649 -23.88 -16.98 -11.88
CA HIS A 649 -25.05 -16.42 -12.56
C HIS A 649 -25.11 -14.91 -12.31
N LEU A 650 -24.34 -14.15 -13.09
CA LEU A 650 -24.47 -12.69 -13.19
C LEU A 650 -25.35 -12.27 -14.39
N GLU A 651 -26.03 -13.20 -15.06
CA GLU A 651 -27.01 -12.87 -16.10
C GLU A 651 -28.38 -12.60 -15.49
N GLY A 652 -28.56 -11.37 -15.02
CA GLY A 652 -29.87 -10.85 -14.63
C GLY A 652 -29.74 -9.40 -14.19
N LYS A 653 -30.26 -8.48 -15.01
CA LYS A 653 -30.64 -7.12 -14.57
C LYS A 653 -31.15 -7.19 -13.13
N ARG A 654 -30.74 -6.25 -12.25
CA ARG A 654 -31.30 -6.00 -10.91
C ARG A 654 -32.67 -6.67 -10.84
N GLN A 655 -32.76 -7.86 -10.25
CA GLN A 655 -34.08 -8.44 -10.02
C GLN A 655 -34.69 -7.51 -8.97
N ASN A 656 -35.42 -6.51 -9.45
CA ASN A 656 -36.44 -5.83 -8.67
C ASN A 656 -37.29 -6.94 -8.11
N SER A 657 -37.12 -7.21 -6.81
CA SER A 657 -37.76 -8.29 -6.08
C SER A 657 -37.52 -9.68 -6.69
N LEU A 658 -36.94 -10.58 -5.90
CA LEU A 658 -37.47 -11.94 -5.91
C LEU A 658 -39.00 -11.79 -5.90
N SER A 659 -39.70 -12.39 -6.88
CA SER A 659 -41.17 -12.33 -6.97
C SER A 659 -41.74 -12.47 -5.56
N PRO A 660 -42.66 -11.60 -5.10
CA PRO A 660 -43.19 -11.69 -3.76
C PRO A 660 -43.64 -13.13 -3.55
N VAL A 661 -42.93 -13.83 -2.68
CA VAL A 661 -43.39 -15.11 -2.15
C VAL A 661 -44.81 -14.81 -1.68
N GLN A 662 -45.77 -15.55 -2.22
CA GLN A 662 -47.18 -15.39 -1.88
C GLN A 662 -47.29 -15.29 -0.36
N ASP A 663 -48.12 -14.34 0.09
CA ASP A 663 -48.25 -13.74 1.44
C ASP A 663 -48.32 -14.67 2.68
N ASP A 664 -48.06 -15.97 2.56
CA ASP A 664 -48.11 -16.95 3.67
C ASP A 664 -46.75 -17.52 4.13
N ASP A 665 -45.62 -17.26 3.45
CA ASP A 665 -44.30 -17.79 3.86
C ASP A 665 -43.24 -16.69 4.08
N LYS A 666 -43.34 -15.98 5.22
CA LYS A 666 -42.27 -15.10 5.77
C LYS A 666 -41.00 -15.87 6.24
N LEU A 667 -40.82 -17.11 5.82
CA LEU A 667 -39.94 -18.08 6.49
C LEU A 667 -38.51 -18.17 5.95
N PHE A 668 -38.18 -17.53 4.83
CA PHE A 668 -36.85 -17.65 4.20
C PHE A 668 -36.18 -16.30 3.98
N GLN A 669 -35.57 -15.76 5.03
CA GLN A 669 -34.88 -14.45 5.02
C GLN A 669 -33.39 -14.56 4.62
N SER A 670 -32.87 -15.75 4.35
CA SER A 670 -31.44 -15.94 4.05
C SER A 670 -31.20 -17.16 3.17
N HIS A 671 -30.30 -17.03 2.19
CA HIS A 671 -29.88 -18.10 1.29
C HIS A 671 -28.35 -18.23 1.32
N VAL A 672 -27.85 -19.38 1.78
CA VAL A 672 -26.42 -19.59 1.96
C VAL A 672 -25.99 -20.85 1.25
N VAL A 673 -25.06 -20.71 0.29
CA VAL A 673 -24.38 -21.79 -0.42
C VAL A 673 -22.88 -21.59 -0.32
N ILE A 674 -22.25 -22.39 0.53
CA ILE A 674 -20.80 -22.33 0.77
C ILE A 674 -20.08 -23.58 0.25
N MET A 675 -18.97 -23.38 -0.46
CA MET A 675 -18.00 -24.42 -0.82
C MET A 675 -16.91 -24.54 0.25
N ASP A 676 -16.45 -23.41 0.77
CA ASP A 676 -15.33 -23.36 1.71
C ASP A 676 -15.83 -23.61 3.14
N PRO A 677 -15.33 -24.67 3.83
CA PRO A 677 -15.76 -25.01 5.18
C PRO A 677 -15.41 -23.93 6.22
N ARG A 678 -14.42 -23.08 5.94
CA ARG A 678 -13.96 -22.02 6.85
C ARG A 678 -15.05 -20.98 7.16
N LEU A 679 -16.01 -20.83 6.24
CA LEU A 679 -17.16 -19.94 6.41
C LEU A 679 -18.21 -20.45 7.42
N LEU A 680 -18.16 -21.71 7.85
CA LEU A 680 -19.11 -22.27 8.83
C LEU A 680 -19.11 -21.51 10.16
N ARG A 681 -17.96 -20.94 10.57
CA ARG A 681 -17.87 -20.18 11.81
C ARG A 681 -18.71 -18.89 11.75
N PHE A 682 -18.66 -18.18 10.63
CA PHE A 682 -19.51 -17.02 10.39
C PHE A 682 -20.99 -17.42 10.41
N LEU A 683 -21.35 -18.53 9.74
CA LEU A 683 -22.73 -19.03 9.74
C LEU A 683 -23.22 -19.42 11.13
N GLN A 684 -22.34 -19.95 11.99
CA GLN A 684 -22.68 -20.24 13.38
C GLN A 684 -23.09 -18.96 14.11
N LEU A 685 -22.35 -17.87 13.96
CA LEU A 685 -22.68 -16.59 14.60
C LEU A 685 -24.00 -16.03 14.05
N PHE A 686 -24.21 -16.11 12.74
CA PHE A 686 -25.48 -15.70 12.11
C PHE A 686 -26.67 -16.52 12.61
N ALA A 687 -26.53 -17.85 12.69
CA ALA A 687 -27.57 -18.75 13.16
C ALA A 687 -27.96 -18.52 14.64
N MET A 688 -27.08 -17.89 15.44
CA MET A 688 -27.44 -17.47 16.80
C MET A 688 -28.27 -16.19 16.83
N GLN A 689 -28.22 -15.36 15.79
CA GLN A 689 -29.02 -14.13 15.68
C GLN A 689 -30.40 -14.37 15.05
N SER A 690 -30.47 -15.23 14.03
CA SER A 690 -31.71 -15.45 13.27
C SER A 690 -32.27 -16.86 13.48
N HIS A 691 -33.55 -16.92 13.84
CA HIS A 691 -34.25 -18.16 14.06
C HIS A 691 -34.82 -18.78 12.79
N HIS A 692 -34.70 -18.17 11.59
CA HIS A 692 -35.39 -18.60 10.36
C HIS A 692 -34.42 -18.60 9.17
N VAL A 693 -33.44 -19.51 9.18
CA VAL A 693 -32.35 -19.57 8.20
C VAL A 693 -32.39 -20.87 7.40
N HIS A 694 -32.24 -20.78 6.07
CA HIS A 694 -32.08 -21.92 5.18
C HIS A 694 -30.63 -22.02 4.69
N PHE A 695 -29.96 -23.09 5.11
CA PHE A 695 -28.60 -23.40 4.69
C PHE A 695 -28.60 -24.51 3.63
N CYS A 696 -27.94 -24.24 2.50
CA CYS A 696 -27.59 -25.25 1.50
C CYS A 696 -26.06 -25.43 1.51
N ILE A 697 -25.55 -26.40 2.25
CA ILE A 697 -24.10 -26.61 2.34
C ILE A 697 -23.68 -27.69 1.31
N SER A 698 -22.72 -27.34 0.44
CA SER A 698 -22.26 -28.15 -0.70
C SER A 698 -21.44 -29.39 -0.25
N PRO A 699 -21.38 -30.49 -1.03
CA PRO A 699 -20.88 -31.81 -0.58
C PRO A 699 -19.37 -31.95 -0.33
N VAL A 700 -18.60 -30.87 -0.16
CA VAL A 700 -17.20 -30.98 0.34
C VAL A 700 -17.15 -31.69 1.71
N PHE A 701 -18.29 -31.79 2.40
CA PHE A 701 -18.49 -32.50 3.67
C PHE A 701 -18.92 -33.97 3.56
N VAL A 702 -19.30 -34.49 2.39
CA VAL A 702 -20.01 -35.78 2.28
C VAL A 702 -19.49 -36.65 1.12
N ASN A 703 -18.88 -37.80 1.43
CA ASN A 703 -18.70 -38.88 0.47
C ASN A 703 -20.02 -39.67 0.36
N TYR A 704 -20.58 -39.75 -0.85
CA TYR A 704 -21.67 -40.67 -1.15
C TYR A 704 -21.10 -41.98 -1.68
N SER A 705 -21.10 -43.03 -0.88
CA SER A 705 -20.98 -44.39 -1.40
C SER A 705 -22.28 -44.76 -2.11
N LYS A 706 -22.21 -44.97 -3.44
CA LYS A 706 -23.32 -45.51 -4.22
C LYS A 706 -23.59 -46.95 -3.77
N ASP A 707 -24.69 -47.18 -3.05
CA ASP A 707 -25.33 -48.50 -3.08
C ASP A 707 -26.25 -48.56 -4.30
N GLU A 708 -25.95 -49.47 -5.22
CA GLU A 708 -26.83 -49.86 -6.31
C GLU A 708 -28.02 -50.64 -5.72
N GLY A 709 -29.17 -49.99 -5.55
CA GLY A 709 -30.39 -50.64 -5.08
C GLY A 709 -31.60 -49.72 -5.08
N GLU A 710 -32.71 -50.19 -5.64
CA GLU A 710 -33.88 -49.42 -6.02
C GLU A 710 -34.73 -48.86 -4.85
N SER A 711 -35.03 -47.56 -4.96
CA SER A 711 -36.29 -46.89 -4.57
C SER A 711 -36.66 -46.69 -3.07
N LYS A 712 -36.93 -45.39 -2.79
CA LYS A 712 -37.83 -44.78 -1.80
C LYS A 712 -37.37 -44.68 -0.33
N GLN A 713 -37.58 -43.46 0.18
CA GLN A 713 -37.29 -42.90 1.50
C GLN A 713 -35.82 -42.56 1.78
N CYS A 714 -35.53 -41.25 1.78
CA CYS A 714 -34.30 -40.69 2.32
C CYS A 714 -34.35 -40.77 3.85
N SER A 715 -34.16 -41.97 4.40
CA SER A 715 -33.91 -42.20 5.82
C SER A 715 -32.47 -42.66 5.98
N SER A 716 -31.69 -41.85 6.71
CA SER A 716 -30.32 -42.12 7.18
C SER A 716 -29.36 -42.71 6.13
N ALA A 717 -28.85 -41.88 5.21
CA ALA A 717 -27.62 -42.21 4.52
C ALA A 717 -26.45 -42.06 5.52
N TYR A 718 -25.62 -43.10 5.64
CA TYR A 718 -24.40 -43.06 6.44
C TYR A 718 -23.42 -42.07 5.80
N VAL A 719 -23.13 -40.97 6.49
CA VAL A 719 -22.26 -39.88 6.01
C VAL A 719 -20.81 -40.28 6.28
N ASP A 720 -20.06 -40.68 5.25
CA ASP A 720 -18.61 -40.80 5.35
C ASP A 720 -17.97 -39.43 5.07
N ARG A 721 -17.27 -38.87 6.06
CA ARG A 721 -16.85 -37.45 6.09
C ARG A 721 -15.46 -37.30 5.47
N THR A 722 -15.23 -36.25 4.68
CA THR A 722 -13.90 -35.87 4.20
C THR A 722 -13.01 -35.37 5.36
N VAL A 723 -11.69 -35.33 5.19
CA VAL A 723 -10.74 -34.85 6.21
C VAL A 723 -11.06 -33.40 6.66
N ALA A 724 -11.42 -32.53 5.71
CA ALA A 724 -11.90 -31.17 6.01
C ALA A 724 -13.25 -31.16 6.76
N GLY A 725 -14.15 -32.11 6.45
CA GLY A 725 -15.42 -32.27 7.15
C GLY A 725 -15.27 -32.71 8.61
N ASN A 726 -14.17 -33.37 8.98
CA ASN A 726 -13.90 -33.75 10.37
C ASN A 726 -13.50 -32.56 11.24
N MET A 727 -12.68 -31.64 10.74
CA MET A 727 -12.23 -30.45 11.50
C MET A 727 -13.37 -29.49 11.87
N TYR A 728 -14.40 -29.38 11.01
CA TYR A 728 -15.53 -28.45 11.22
C TYR A 728 -16.84 -29.16 11.59
N SER A 729 -16.80 -30.46 11.84
CA SER A 729 -18.00 -31.26 12.12
C SER A 729 -18.83 -30.74 13.29
N ASP A 730 -18.18 -30.39 14.41
CA ASP A 730 -18.85 -29.83 15.58
C ASP A 730 -19.54 -28.48 15.29
N ILE A 731 -18.93 -27.64 14.44
CA ILE A 731 -19.50 -26.34 14.06
C ILE A 731 -20.66 -26.56 13.08
N PHE A 732 -20.47 -27.42 12.09
CA PHE A 732 -21.51 -27.82 11.14
C PHE A 732 -22.76 -28.35 11.86
N ASP A 733 -22.58 -29.30 12.79
CA ASP A 733 -23.67 -29.89 13.55
C ASP A 733 -24.41 -28.84 14.40
N ARG A 734 -23.70 -27.82 14.93
CA ARG A 734 -24.32 -26.67 15.61
C ARG A 734 -25.11 -25.77 14.66
N VAL A 735 -24.59 -25.45 13.48
CA VAL A 735 -25.30 -24.64 12.47
C VAL A 735 -26.58 -25.34 12.05
N VAL A 736 -26.51 -26.65 11.78
CA VAL A 736 -27.66 -27.50 11.44
C VAL A 736 -28.68 -27.49 12.58
N ALA A 737 -28.25 -27.67 13.83
CA ALA A 737 -29.14 -27.68 15.00
C ALA A 737 -29.84 -26.34 15.26
N LEU A 738 -29.23 -25.22 14.87
CA LEU A 738 -29.81 -23.88 15.01
C LEU A 738 -30.74 -23.51 13.84
N SER A 739 -30.78 -24.31 12.78
CA SER A 739 -31.56 -24.03 11.56
C SER A 739 -32.94 -24.70 11.58
N VAL A 740 -33.96 -24.03 11.03
CA VAL A 740 -35.37 -24.50 11.05
C VAL A 740 -35.61 -25.66 10.09
N ALA A 741 -34.84 -25.71 8.99
CA ALA A 741 -34.90 -26.76 7.98
C ALA A 741 -33.59 -26.80 7.18
N PRO A 742 -32.51 -27.43 7.70
CA PRO A 742 -31.27 -27.57 6.95
C PRO A 742 -31.51 -28.55 5.80
N VAL A 743 -31.44 -28.08 4.55
CA VAL A 743 -31.41 -28.96 3.38
C VAL A 743 -29.96 -29.22 3.03
N ILE A 744 -29.44 -30.35 3.50
CA ILE A 744 -28.16 -30.88 3.01
C ILE A 744 -28.42 -31.43 1.61
N CYS A 745 -28.13 -30.65 0.58
CA CYS A 745 -28.39 -31.07 -0.80
C CYS A 745 -27.29 -32.05 -1.27
N PRO A 746 -27.62 -33.31 -1.62
CA PRO A 746 -26.63 -34.30 -2.03
C PRO A 746 -26.01 -34.08 -3.41
N CYS A 747 -26.52 -33.12 -4.18
CA CYS A 747 -26.28 -33.08 -5.61
C CYS A 747 -25.32 -31.93 -5.98
N PRO A 748 -24.21 -32.22 -6.68
CA PRO A 748 -23.55 -31.18 -7.44
C PRO A 748 -24.44 -30.87 -8.65
N ARG A 749 -25.01 -29.65 -8.65
CA ARG A 749 -25.80 -28.99 -9.72
C ARG A 749 -27.24 -29.50 -9.92
N LEU A 750 -28.18 -28.55 -9.90
CA LEU A 750 -29.26 -28.45 -10.89
C LEU A 750 -29.55 -26.95 -11.17
N PRO A 751 -29.87 -26.57 -12.43
CA PRO A 751 -30.13 -25.19 -12.81
C PRO A 751 -31.46 -24.70 -12.24
N LEU A 752 -31.54 -23.41 -11.90
CA LEU A 752 -32.77 -22.70 -11.50
C LEU A 752 -33.85 -22.63 -12.61
N GLU A 753 -33.65 -23.31 -13.74
CA GLU A 753 -34.71 -23.65 -14.69
C GLU A 753 -35.09 -25.13 -14.59
N SER A 754 -35.68 -25.53 -13.47
CA SER A 754 -36.61 -26.65 -13.53
C SER A 754 -37.79 -26.36 -12.61
N LYS A 755 -38.99 -26.40 -13.18
CA LYS A 755 -40.22 -26.52 -12.42
C LYS A 755 -40.10 -27.78 -11.54
N CYS A 756 -39.68 -27.62 -10.29
CA CYS A 756 -39.84 -28.64 -9.27
C CYS A 756 -41.33 -28.77 -8.92
N ASN A 757 -42.09 -29.42 -9.80
CA ASN A 757 -43.35 -30.04 -9.44
C ASN A 757 -43.02 -31.41 -8.81
N GLY A 758 -42.67 -31.46 -7.53
CA GLY A 758 -42.31 -32.73 -6.90
C GLY A 758 -41.84 -32.66 -5.45
N SER A 759 -42.80 -32.60 -4.52
CA SER A 759 -42.75 -33.15 -3.16
C SER A 759 -41.47 -32.94 -2.31
N CYS A 760 -41.29 -31.73 -1.77
CA CYS A 760 -40.76 -31.58 -0.42
C CYS A 760 -41.87 -30.95 0.43
N LYS A 761 -42.82 -31.77 0.87
CA LYS A 761 -43.74 -31.37 1.94
C LYS A 761 -42.97 -31.50 3.24
N VAL A 762 -42.80 -30.38 3.95
CA VAL A 762 -42.47 -30.38 5.36
C VAL A 762 -43.69 -30.94 6.09
N ASP A 763 -43.61 -32.16 6.61
CA ASP A 763 -44.63 -32.65 7.53
C ASP A 763 -44.42 -31.93 8.87
N SER A 764 -45.32 -30.99 9.18
CA SER A 764 -45.43 -30.38 10.50
C SER A 764 -45.78 -31.47 11.52
N ILE A 765 -44.86 -31.80 12.42
CA ILE A 765 -45.15 -32.67 13.55
C ILE A 765 -45.93 -31.84 14.58
N ASP A 766 -47.25 -32.03 14.60
CA ASP A 766 -48.18 -31.40 15.53
C ASP A 766 -48.04 -32.05 16.92
N TYR A 767 -47.34 -31.38 17.83
CA TYR A 767 -47.25 -31.78 19.25
C TYR A 767 -48.39 -31.12 20.04
N ASN A 768 -49.59 -31.70 19.97
CA ASN A 768 -50.63 -31.41 20.95
C ASN A 768 -51.46 -32.65 21.26
N GLY A 769 -51.03 -33.39 22.28
CA GLY A 769 -51.82 -34.44 22.89
C GLY A 769 -51.76 -34.35 24.39
N HIS A 770 -52.79 -33.77 25.04
CA HIS A 770 -53.31 -34.27 26.32
C HIS A 770 -54.78 -33.85 26.59
N ARG A 771 -55.65 -34.88 26.62
CA ARG A 771 -56.82 -35.15 27.48
C ARG A 771 -57.44 -33.99 28.28
N HIS A 772 -58.77 -33.79 28.13
CA HIS A 772 -59.78 -34.37 29.03
C HIS A 772 -61.24 -34.04 28.63
N ARG A 773 -62.06 -35.10 28.68
CA ARG A 773 -63.54 -35.24 28.58
C ARG A 773 -64.20 -35.08 27.22
#